data_AF-A0A4V6REL4-F1
#
_entry.id   AF-A0A4V6REL4-F1
#
_cell.length_a   1.000
_cell.length_b   1.000
_cell.length_c   1.000
_cell.angle_alpha   90.00
_cell.angle_beta   90.00
_cell.angle_gamma   90.00
#
_symmetry.space_group_name_H-M   'P 1'
#
loop_
_entity.id
_entity.type
_entity.pdbx_description
1 polymer ?
#
loop_
_entity_poly.entity_id
_entity_poly.type
_entity_poly.pdbx_seq_one_letter_code
_entity_poly.pdbx_strand_id
1 'polypeptide(L)'
;MKKSIVLLLCLAGMISCSKREDLFDKAKVEEESKENFPAQDIDPDHDWNMTSVGVLKVSVNQGSGEVYTVKVYTANPLNEQSGARLMAKREQVKDGTVLSLTFDMPKATAFVYVLLEDKIYNRSVKMVDMSVAAPQVSWGAAGRSVRSANALSRSVISYTAPTDADFFNDIPADAQPYPTTWTGTLNGNYYLENCEFSQLHGGTTGTYNLFIKGTVSLGSDSWPAGTTVYVLPGSTLEMSGSLNLLAGTALYISRGGTLNVTNMQLTGGGYSQLYNRGTVLVSGTVEENSNGDNTIYNDGSFEASVVNITNSTTFINLSELRTRQLAFSASGRLLNESGAKVVVSGETSLANRTNIIENNGSFTTASLKVSGGMQLYNNCRFTVTGAAMLRGDIQQDGQACFEADEVKMDGMTINLGSESMFYVKSAMTYSGGQSRITGVGDKSALLWVDAVCQCAWKSVTYSGNLKVAVKGHTPENTQWNIYYIAEEAVEIIGTEQVKLGTANGCGNSYTTDNGGTSTGTDTPLVYTYAFEDITTTAGDYDFNDVVLKVSAIPVDGKMEVQLVAAGATKNLKVFYGNTPLFDAREVHVAMGCEPGQMVNTGGVKGDIVTDCSIVWPGDGTLGNADFKILDVENNMYVSLPKYSTASIPYAIVVPKDWDYPGERQRVDHKYPHFTDWAEDMTQEPAWYD
;
A
#
# COMPACT_ATOMS: atom_id res chain seq x y z
N MET A 1 87.07 52.99 -52.04
CA MET A 1 87.40 51.56 -51.80
C MET A 1 86.14 50.85 -51.30
N LYS A 2 85.82 49.64 -51.80
CA LYS A 2 84.79 48.66 -51.32
C LYS A 2 83.33 49.21 -51.20
N LYS A 3 82.36 48.72 -52.01
CA LYS A 3 81.33 47.68 -51.69
C LYS A 3 80.38 48.08 -50.53
N SER A 4 79.05 47.90 -50.51
CA SER A 4 78.01 47.25 -51.38
C SER A 4 76.61 47.41 -50.69
N ILE A 5 75.39 47.28 -51.25
CA ILE A 5 74.81 47.19 -52.62
C ILE A 5 73.24 47.37 -52.54
N VAL A 6 72.54 47.75 -53.64
CA VAL A 6 71.07 47.55 -53.99
C VAL A 6 69.96 47.98 -52.98
N LEU A 7 69.15 49.04 -53.23
CA LEU A 7 67.84 49.12 -53.97
C LEU A 7 66.60 48.82 -53.04
N LEU A 8 65.29 48.97 -53.33
CA LEU A 8 64.48 49.25 -54.54
C LEU A 8 63.06 49.86 -54.25
N LEU A 9 62.69 50.94 -54.98
CA LEU A 9 61.35 51.50 -55.34
C LEU A 9 60.27 51.95 -54.31
N CYS A 10 59.42 52.85 -54.80
CA CYS A 10 58.17 53.34 -54.20
C CYS A 10 56.94 52.81 -54.98
N LEU A 11 55.75 52.83 -54.37
CA LEU A 11 54.47 52.88 -55.11
C LEU A 11 53.38 53.52 -54.24
N ALA A 12 52.34 54.10 -54.85
CA ALA A 12 51.28 54.82 -54.14
C ALA A 12 49.91 54.65 -54.80
N GLY A 13 48.87 54.55 -53.96
CA GLY A 13 47.46 54.75 -54.34
C GLY A 13 46.70 53.52 -54.83
N MET A 14 45.74 53.07 -54.02
CA MET A 14 44.30 53.18 -54.33
C MET A 14 43.46 52.89 -53.09
N ILE A 15 42.31 53.55 -52.98
CA ILE A 15 41.24 53.16 -52.04
C ILE A 15 40.31 52.22 -52.81
N SER A 16 39.96 51.08 -52.22
CA SER A 16 38.96 50.17 -52.76
C SER A 16 38.06 49.68 -51.63
N CYS A 17 36.77 49.57 -51.91
CA CYS A 17 35.81 49.00 -50.96
C CYS A 17 35.96 47.48 -50.92
N SER A 18 36.69 46.96 -49.94
CA SER A 18 36.42 45.60 -49.47
C SER A 18 35.00 45.55 -48.90
N LYS A 19 34.21 44.58 -49.35
CA LYS A 19 33.00 44.17 -48.64
C LYS A 19 33.43 43.64 -47.27
N ARG A 20 32.52 43.63 -46.28
CA ARG A 20 32.62 42.58 -45.26
C ARG A 20 32.45 41.25 -46.00
N GLU A 21 33.48 40.43 -45.98
CA GLU A 21 33.36 39.01 -46.27
C GLU A 21 32.90 38.36 -44.97
N ASP A 22 31.90 37.48 -45.03
CA ASP A 22 31.45 36.74 -43.86
C ASP A 22 32.54 35.75 -43.47
N LEU A 23 33.23 36.04 -42.36
CA LEU A 23 34.29 35.20 -41.79
C LEU A 23 33.74 34.01 -40.98
N PHE A 24 32.43 33.79 -41.02
CA PHE A 24 31.75 32.70 -40.33
C PHE A 24 31.79 31.42 -41.18
N ASP A 25 32.83 30.61 -40.99
CA ASP A 25 32.89 29.26 -41.55
C ASP A 25 32.02 28.30 -40.72
N LYS A 26 30.77 28.14 -41.14
CA LYS A 26 29.80 27.23 -40.50
C LYS A 26 30.27 25.78 -40.49
N ALA A 27 31.02 25.33 -41.49
CA ALA A 27 31.50 23.95 -41.55
C ALA A 27 32.57 23.70 -40.48
N LYS A 28 33.46 24.68 -40.26
CA LYS A 28 34.45 24.63 -39.16
C LYS A 28 33.78 24.65 -37.78
N VAL A 29 32.70 25.42 -37.59
CA VAL A 29 31.93 25.41 -36.33
C VAL A 29 31.23 24.07 -36.11
N GLU A 30 30.69 23.44 -37.16
CA GLU A 30 30.11 22.09 -37.09
C GLU A 30 31.14 20.98 -36.84
N GLU A 31 32.40 21.17 -37.26
CA GLU A 31 33.53 20.29 -36.97
C GLU A 31 34.02 20.46 -35.52
N GLU A 32 34.28 21.70 -35.07
CA GLU A 32 34.67 22.00 -33.69
C GLU A 32 33.58 21.59 -32.67
N SER A 33 32.30 21.72 -33.03
CA SER A 33 31.20 21.20 -32.19
C SER A 33 31.38 19.70 -31.93
N LYS A 34 31.64 18.92 -32.99
CA LYS A 34 31.80 17.45 -32.91
C LYS A 34 33.02 17.03 -32.09
N GLU A 35 34.11 17.78 -32.15
CA GLU A 35 35.29 17.49 -31.32
C GLU A 35 35.08 17.76 -29.82
N ASN A 36 34.10 18.57 -29.42
CA ASN A 36 33.94 19.05 -28.03
C ASN A 36 32.68 18.56 -27.30
N PHE A 37 31.64 18.14 -28.04
CA PHE A 37 30.40 17.58 -27.48
C PHE A 37 30.67 16.23 -26.77
N PRO A 38 30.01 15.93 -25.62
CA PRO A 38 30.39 14.80 -24.76
C PRO A 38 30.02 13.40 -25.30
N ALA A 39 29.24 13.32 -26.37
CA ALA A 39 28.92 12.10 -27.11
C ALA A 39 29.47 12.20 -28.53
N GLN A 40 29.88 11.08 -29.13
CA GLN A 40 30.53 11.08 -30.45
C GLN A 40 29.69 10.35 -31.49
N ASP A 41 29.16 9.17 -31.15
CA ASP A 41 28.34 8.35 -32.05
C ASP A 41 26.84 8.63 -31.81
N ILE A 42 26.43 9.89 -32.05
CA ILE A 42 25.06 10.39 -31.84
C ILE A 42 24.02 9.53 -32.57
N ASP A 43 22.96 9.12 -31.85
CA ASP A 43 21.84 8.38 -32.40
C ASP A 43 21.25 9.12 -33.64
N PRO A 44 21.16 8.48 -34.82
CA PRO A 44 20.67 9.13 -36.02
C PRO A 44 19.21 9.58 -35.92
N ASP A 45 18.40 8.95 -35.07
CA ASP A 45 16.98 9.27 -34.90
C ASP A 45 16.68 10.22 -33.72
N HIS A 46 17.72 10.74 -33.06
CA HIS A 46 17.61 11.58 -31.87
C HIS A 46 16.86 12.92 -32.10
N ASP A 47 15.94 13.25 -31.18
CA ASP A 47 15.10 14.46 -31.23
C ASP A 47 15.38 15.49 -30.11
N TRP A 48 16.25 15.15 -29.16
CA TRP A 48 16.66 16.00 -28.02
C TRP A 48 15.52 16.46 -27.10
N ASN A 49 14.37 15.79 -27.17
CA ASN A 49 13.17 16.11 -26.42
C ASN A 49 12.80 14.94 -25.49
N MET A 50 12.77 15.17 -24.17
CA MET A 50 12.37 14.12 -23.21
C MET A 50 10.87 14.11 -22.87
N THR A 51 10.03 14.84 -23.60
CA THR A 51 8.55 14.73 -23.51
C THR A 51 7.96 13.68 -24.46
N SER A 52 6.82 13.12 -24.06
CA SER A 52 5.91 12.37 -24.91
C SER A 52 4.46 12.81 -24.65
N VAL A 53 3.57 12.56 -25.61
CA VAL A 53 2.14 12.90 -25.47
C VAL A 53 1.37 11.67 -25.01
N GLY A 54 0.88 11.70 -23.76
CA GLY A 54 -0.04 10.71 -23.22
C GLY A 54 -1.47 10.94 -23.71
N VAL A 55 -2.16 9.85 -24.08
CA VAL A 55 -3.60 9.86 -24.39
C VAL A 55 -4.30 8.84 -23.49
N LEU A 56 -5.22 9.32 -22.66
CA LEU A 56 -5.92 8.56 -21.64
C LEU A 56 -7.43 8.69 -21.79
N LYS A 57 -8.14 7.56 -21.84
CA LYS A 57 -9.60 7.53 -21.83
C LYS A 57 -10.14 7.41 -20.41
N VAL A 58 -10.84 8.44 -19.94
CA VAL A 58 -11.45 8.48 -18.59
C VAL A 58 -12.97 8.31 -18.70
N SER A 59 -13.53 7.44 -17.86
CA SER A 59 -14.96 7.11 -17.83
C SER A 59 -15.53 7.32 -16.42
N VAL A 60 -16.47 8.26 -16.26
CA VAL A 60 -17.07 8.62 -14.95
C VAL A 60 -18.56 8.29 -14.99
N ASN A 61 -18.98 7.24 -14.26
CA ASN A 61 -20.36 6.73 -14.24
C ASN A 61 -20.77 6.32 -12.81
N GLN A 62 -20.53 7.19 -11.83
CA GLN A 62 -20.81 6.92 -10.42
C GLN A 62 -22.31 6.77 -10.12
N GLY A 63 -23.20 7.29 -10.97
CA GLY A 63 -24.65 7.25 -10.77
C GLY A 63 -25.17 8.30 -9.78
N SER A 64 -24.35 9.31 -9.49
CA SER A 64 -24.65 10.43 -8.58
C SER A 64 -25.37 11.59 -9.28
N GLY A 65 -25.20 11.76 -10.59
CA GLY A 65 -25.63 12.95 -11.33
C GLY A 65 -24.82 14.22 -11.02
N GLU A 66 -23.73 14.11 -10.27
CA GLU A 66 -22.88 15.23 -9.86
C GLU A 66 -21.90 15.69 -10.97
N VAL A 67 -21.15 16.76 -10.67
CA VAL A 67 -19.97 17.17 -11.45
C VAL A 67 -18.69 16.89 -10.67
N TYR A 68 -17.65 16.49 -11.40
CA TYR A 68 -16.36 16.10 -10.88
C TYR A 68 -15.22 16.91 -11.52
N THR A 69 -14.08 16.92 -10.84
CA THR A 69 -12.79 17.30 -11.41
C THR A 69 -11.97 16.04 -11.63
N VAL A 70 -11.44 15.85 -12.84
CA VAL A 70 -10.47 14.80 -13.18
C VAL A 70 -9.09 15.43 -13.24
N LYS A 71 -8.09 14.78 -12.64
CA LYS A 71 -6.69 15.19 -12.63
C LYS A 71 -5.78 14.01 -12.96
N VAL A 72 -4.62 14.26 -13.56
CA VAL A 72 -3.59 13.24 -13.85
C VAL A 72 -2.26 13.71 -13.28
N TYR A 73 -1.59 12.86 -12.52
CA TYR A 73 -0.33 13.15 -11.81
C TYR A 73 0.77 12.13 -12.12
N THR A 74 2.03 12.55 -11.95
CA THR A 74 3.23 11.70 -12.06
C THR A 74 3.35 10.64 -10.97
N ALA A 75 2.86 10.92 -9.76
CA ALA A 75 2.88 10.04 -8.59
C ALA A 75 1.55 10.17 -7.81
N ASN A 76 1.31 9.31 -6.81
CA ASN A 76 0.06 9.29 -6.05
C ASN A 76 -0.16 10.61 -5.26
N PRO A 77 -1.11 11.47 -5.64
CA PRO A 77 -1.30 12.79 -5.02
C PRO A 77 -1.88 12.73 -3.60
N LEU A 78 -2.31 11.56 -3.13
CA LEU A 78 -2.77 11.34 -1.75
C LEU A 78 -1.62 10.93 -0.81
N ASN A 79 -0.43 10.66 -1.33
CA ASN A 79 0.78 10.43 -0.56
C ASN A 79 1.61 11.72 -0.51
N GLU A 80 1.68 12.38 0.65
CA GLU A 80 2.44 13.61 0.84
C GLU A 80 3.94 13.44 0.55
N GLN A 81 4.47 12.22 0.64
CA GLN A 81 5.89 11.89 0.37
C GLN A 81 6.19 11.62 -1.11
N SER A 82 5.17 11.53 -1.98
CA SER A 82 5.33 11.12 -3.38
C SER A 82 5.99 12.15 -4.30
N GLY A 83 5.97 13.44 -3.91
CA GLY A 83 6.41 14.52 -4.79
C GLY A 83 5.57 14.70 -6.06
N ALA A 84 4.31 14.23 -6.09
CA ALA A 84 3.42 14.29 -7.25
C ALA A 84 3.40 15.66 -7.96
N ARG A 85 3.25 15.63 -9.29
CA ARG A 85 3.12 16.80 -10.17
C ARG A 85 1.92 16.63 -11.11
N LEU A 86 1.12 17.67 -11.25
CA LEU A 86 -0.11 17.69 -12.05
C LEU A 86 0.21 17.89 -13.55
N MET A 87 -0.12 16.90 -14.37
CA MET A 87 0.11 16.90 -15.83
C MET A 87 -1.15 17.27 -16.62
N ALA A 88 -2.34 16.92 -16.11
CA ALA A 88 -3.61 17.24 -16.78
C ALA A 88 -4.71 17.56 -15.75
N LYS A 89 -5.61 18.49 -16.09
CA LYS A 89 -6.78 18.84 -15.27
C LYS A 89 -8.01 19.09 -16.14
N ARG A 90 -9.17 18.58 -15.72
CA ARG A 90 -10.46 18.83 -16.35
C ARG A 90 -11.57 18.97 -15.31
N GLU A 91 -12.10 20.17 -15.17
CA GLU A 91 -13.22 20.48 -14.28
C GLU A 91 -14.57 20.28 -14.97
N GLN A 92 -15.65 20.28 -14.18
CA GLN A 92 -17.05 20.20 -14.66
C GLN A 92 -17.36 18.93 -15.49
N VAL A 93 -16.62 17.84 -15.23
CA VAL A 93 -16.88 16.53 -15.83
C VAL A 93 -18.16 15.96 -15.21
N LYS A 94 -19.23 15.89 -15.99
CA LYS A 94 -20.53 15.38 -15.52
C LYS A 94 -20.48 13.86 -15.33
N ASP A 95 -21.22 13.36 -14.36
CA ASP A 95 -21.52 11.93 -14.28
C ASP A 95 -22.16 11.41 -15.59
N GLY A 96 -21.81 10.19 -15.99
CA GLY A 96 -22.11 9.60 -17.29
C GLY A 96 -21.17 10.04 -18.44
N THR A 97 -20.11 10.81 -18.17
CA THR A 97 -19.18 11.27 -19.21
C THR A 97 -18.04 10.27 -19.46
N VAL A 98 -17.81 9.97 -20.74
CA VAL A 98 -16.54 9.43 -21.23
C VAL A 98 -15.80 10.56 -21.94
N LEU A 99 -14.55 10.81 -21.55
CA LEU A 99 -13.67 11.81 -22.17
C LEU A 99 -12.31 11.20 -22.54
N SER A 100 -11.65 11.80 -23.52
CA SER A 100 -10.22 11.60 -23.77
C SER A 100 -9.47 12.79 -23.17
N LEU A 101 -8.43 12.51 -22.40
CA LEU A 101 -7.42 13.49 -22.00
C LEU A 101 -6.18 13.27 -22.85
N THR A 102 -5.67 14.35 -23.44
CA THR A 102 -4.36 14.42 -24.07
C THR A 102 -3.52 15.33 -23.19
N PHE A 103 -2.27 14.95 -22.89
CA PHE A 103 -1.37 15.70 -22.01
C PHE A 103 0.08 15.34 -22.27
N ASP A 104 1.01 16.22 -21.90
CA ASP A 104 2.44 15.93 -21.92
C ASP A 104 2.86 15.12 -20.68
N MET A 105 3.82 14.21 -20.85
CA MET A 105 4.47 13.46 -19.78
C MET A 105 5.94 13.15 -20.15
N PRO A 106 6.81 12.77 -19.19
CA PRO A 106 8.14 12.24 -19.51
C PRO A 106 8.11 11.04 -20.47
N LYS A 107 9.08 10.91 -21.39
CA LYS A 107 9.22 9.73 -22.28
C LYS A 107 9.28 8.40 -21.52
N ALA A 108 9.90 8.38 -20.35
CA ALA A 108 10.06 7.17 -19.53
C ALA A 108 8.81 6.79 -18.69
N THR A 109 7.70 7.54 -18.77
CA THR A 109 6.51 7.36 -17.92
C THR A 109 5.79 6.04 -18.16
N ALA A 110 6.08 5.01 -17.35
CA ALA A 110 5.36 3.74 -17.40
C ALA A 110 3.96 3.82 -16.76
N PHE A 111 3.77 4.66 -15.73
CA PHE A 111 2.52 4.75 -14.97
C PHE A 111 2.11 6.20 -14.68
N VAL A 112 0.80 6.46 -14.65
CA VAL A 112 0.23 7.74 -14.19
C VAL A 112 -0.85 7.52 -13.15
N TYR A 113 -1.09 8.52 -12.30
CA TYR A 113 -2.09 8.49 -11.24
C TYR A 113 -3.25 9.42 -11.59
N VAL A 114 -4.42 8.83 -11.84
CA VAL A 114 -5.63 9.55 -12.22
C VAL A 114 -6.50 9.72 -10.99
N LEU A 115 -6.80 10.97 -10.65
CA LEU A 115 -7.60 11.35 -9.49
C LEU A 115 -8.96 11.88 -9.96
N LEU A 116 -10.04 11.37 -9.35
CA LEU A 116 -11.38 11.90 -9.45
C LEU A 116 -11.74 12.61 -8.13
N GLU A 117 -12.23 13.85 -8.22
CA GLU A 117 -12.55 14.73 -7.08
C GLU A 117 -13.99 15.26 -7.20
N ASP A 118 -14.77 15.20 -6.11
CA ASP A 118 -16.12 15.77 -6.04
C ASP A 118 -16.16 17.17 -5.37
N LYS A 119 -17.36 17.77 -5.33
CA LYS A 119 -17.60 19.11 -4.76
C LYS A 119 -17.38 19.25 -3.24
N ILE A 120 -17.18 18.15 -2.51
CA ILE A 120 -16.81 18.14 -1.09
C ILE A 120 -15.42 17.50 -0.87
N TYR A 121 -14.60 17.45 -1.93
CA TYR A 121 -13.24 16.94 -1.94
C TYR A 121 -13.12 15.45 -1.58
N ASN A 122 -14.18 14.64 -1.74
CA ASN A 122 -13.98 13.19 -1.80
C ASN A 122 -13.10 12.88 -3.01
N ARG A 123 -11.99 12.19 -2.76
CA ARG A 123 -10.99 11.84 -3.78
C ARG A 123 -10.91 10.33 -3.94
N SER A 124 -10.63 9.92 -5.17
CA SER A 124 -10.38 8.53 -5.54
C SER A 124 -9.29 8.50 -6.60
N VAL A 125 -8.21 7.77 -6.32
CA VAL A 125 -7.04 7.64 -7.18
C VAL A 125 -6.96 6.23 -7.74
N LYS A 126 -6.67 6.15 -9.05
CA LYS A 126 -6.37 4.92 -9.77
C LYS A 126 -5.07 5.07 -10.55
N MET A 127 -4.20 4.07 -10.44
CA MET A 127 -2.97 3.97 -11.22
C MET A 127 -3.27 3.36 -12.60
N VAL A 128 -2.68 3.91 -13.66
CA VAL A 128 -2.87 3.47 -15.05
C VAL A 128 -1.51 3.21 -15.70
N ASP A 129 -1.38 2.05 -16.33
CA ASP A 129 -0.24 1.69 -17.18
C ASP A 129 -0.35 2.44 -18.52
N MET A 130 0.69 3.18 -18.90
CA MET A 130 0.76 3.95 -20.14
C MET A 130 1.48 3.21 -21.27
N SER A 131 2.07 2.04 -21.01
CA SER A 131 2.72 1.20 -22.03
C SER A 131 1.73 0.41 -22.88
N VAL A 132 0.48 0.28 -22.43
CA VAL A 132 -0.58 -0.42 -23.17
C VAL A 132 -1.13 0.43 -24.32
N ALA A 133 -1.48 -0.19 -25.44
CA ALA A 133 -1.88 0.50 -26.67
C ALA A 133 -3.19 1.33 -26.60
N ALA A 134 -3.91 1.30 -25.48
CA ALA A 134 -5.11 2.12 -25.23
C ALA A 134 -5.33 2.34 -23.72
N PRO A 135 -4.58 3.25 -23.06
CA PRO A 135 -4.71 3.51 -21.63
C PRO A 135 -6.11 4.02 -21.29
N GLN A 136 -6.76 3.41 -20.30
CA GLN A 136 -8.10 3.80 -19.88
C GLN A 136 -8.33 3.54 -18.39
N VAL A 137 -9.28 4.28 -17.81
CA VAL A 137 -9.67 4.17 -16.39
C VAL A 137 -11.17 4.44 -16.21
N SER A 138 -11.79 3.74 -15.27
CA SER A 138 -13.23 3.82 -15.01
C SER A 138 -13.58 4.01 -13.54
N TRP A 139 -14.58 4.86 -13.27
CA TRP A 139 -15.29 4.96 -11.99
C TRP A 139 -16.77 4.68 -12.18
N GLY A 140 -17.34 3.98 -11.19
CA GLY A 140 -18.70 3.45 -11.29
C GLY A 140 -18.79 2.16 -12.12
N ALA A 141 -19.97 1.55 -12.13
CA ALA A 141 -20.10 0.15 -12.51
C ALA A 141 -20.19 -0.07 -14.04
N ALA A 142 -19.18 -0.74 -14.61
CA ALA A 142 -19.41 -1.61 -15.75
C ALA A 142 -20.32 -2.77 -15.29
N GLY A 143 -21.61 -2.70 -15.66
CA GLY A 143 -22.71 -3.40 -14.98
C GLY A 143 -22.53 -4.91 -14.75
N ARG A 144 -22.03 -5.26 -13.56
CA ARG A 144 -21.98 -6.63 -13.04
C ARG A 144 -22.88 -6.77 -11.82
N SER A 145 -24.11 -7.23 -12.04
CA SER A 145 -24.98 -7.73 -10.97
C SER A 145 -24.47 -9.10 -10.49
N VAL A 146 -23.43 -9.06 -9.65
CA VAL A 146 -23.05 -10.17 -8.77
C VAL A 146 -23.76 -9.94 -7.44
N ARG A 147 -24.30 -10.99 -6.84
CA ARG A 147 -25.03 -10.88 -5.56
C ARG A 147 -24.07 -10.56 -4.43
N SER A 148 -24.57 -9.93 -3.37
CA SER A 148 -23.86 -9.79 -2.10
C SER A 148 -23.26 -11.13 -1.66
N ALA A 149 -21.94 -11.20 -1.71
CA ALA A 149 -21.19 -12.41 -1.46
C ALA A 149 -20.63 -12.35 -0.04
N ASN A 150 -21.20 -13.16 0.85
CA ASN A 150 -20.52 -13.55 2.07
C ASN A 150 -19.21 -14.27 1.70
N ALA A 151 -18.14 -14.06 2.48
CA ALA A 151 -16.87 -14.75 2.25
C ALA A 151 -16.98 -16.27 2.53
N LEU A 152 -17.97 -16.66 3.33
CA LEU A 152 -18.37 -18.04 3.60
C LEU A 152 -19.89 -18.19 3.52
N SER A 153 -20.39 -19.35 3.11
CA SER A 153 -21.84 -19.66 3.17
C SER A 153 -22.21 -20.61 4.31
N ARG A 154 -21.23 -21.17 5.02
CA ARG A 154 -21.35 -22.18 6.08
C ARG A 154 -20.12 -22.12 7.00
N SER A 155 -20.29 -22.58 8.24
CA SER A 155 -19.20 -22.85 9.18
C SER A 155 -18.20 -23.88 8.62
N VAL A 156 -16.92 -23.78 9.01
CA VAL A 156 -15.83 -24.71 8.69
C VAL A 156 -15.50 -25.64 9.87
N ILE A 157 -16.07 -25.41 11.05
CA ILE A 157 -15.96 -26.28 12.24
C ILE A 157 -17.34 -26.86 12.60
N SER A 158 -17.65 -28.03 12.04
CA SER A 158 -18.79 -28.84 12.48
C SER A 158 -18.52 -29.52 13.83
N TYR A 159 -19.48 -29.45 14.74
CA TYR A 159 -19.49 -30.17 16.03
C TYR A 159 -20.90 -30.72 16.34
N THR A 160 -20.99 -31.60 17.33
CA THR A 160 -22.27 -32.05 17.91
C THR A 160 -22.40 -31.45 19.31
N ALA A 161 -23.43 -30.64 19.55
CA ALA A 161 -23.70 -30.06 20.86
C ALA A 161 -24.23 -31.13 21.84
N PRO A 162 -23.83 -31.11 23.13
CA PRO A 162 -24.47 -31.92 24.16
C PRO A 162 -25.89 -31.41 24.43
N THR A 163 -26.80 -32.32 24.75
CA THR A 163 -28.20 -32.05 25.05
C THR A 163 -28.42 -31.86 26.55
N ASP A 164 -29.61 -31.40 26.95
CA ASP A 164 -29.97 -31.30 28.37
C ASP A 164 -30.09 -32.66 29.07
N ALA A 165 -30.20 -33.76 28.32
CA ALA A 165 -30.20 -35.12 28.87
C ALA A 165 -28.78 -35.61 29.25
N ASP A 166 -27.74 -34.98 28.70
CA ASP A 166 -26.34 -35.30 29.00
C ASP A 166 -25.84 -34.59 30.28
N PHE A 167 -26.64 -33.71 30.88
CA PHE A 167 -26.32 -33.01 32.13
C PHE A 167 -27.25 -33.41 33.27
N PHE A 168 -26.68 -34.01 34.31
CA PHE A 168 -27.41 -34.42 35.50
C PHE A 168 -27.67 -33.24 36.45
N ASN A 169 -28.85 -33.24 37.06
CA ASN A 169 -29.31 -32.22 38.01
C ASN A 169 -29.26 -32.68 39.48
N ASP A 170 -29.25 -34.00 39.72
CA ASP A 170 -29.01 -34.61 41.04
C ASP A 170 -28.40 -36.01 40.83
N ILE A 171 -27.94 -36.65 41.92
CA ILE A 171 -27.40 -38.01 41.93
C ILE A 171 -28.47 -39.02 41.47
N PRO A 172 -28.19 -39.91 40.50
CA PRO A 172 -29.11 -40.97 40.10
C PRO A 172 -29.47 -41.94 41.23
N ALA A 173 -30.71 -42.43 41.25
CA ALA A 173 -31.23 -43.29 42.32
C ALA A 173 -30.56 -44.68 42.43
N ASP A 174 -29.80 -45.09 41.42
CA ASP A 174 -28.98 -46.32 41.43
C ASP A 174 -27.50 -46.06 41.81
N ALA A 175 -27.08 -44.80 41.92
CA ALA A 175 -25.70 -44.44 42.20
C ALA A 175 -25.30 -44.78 43.65
N GLN A 176 -24.12 -45.37 43.81
CA GLN A 176 -23.59 -45.78 45.12
C GLN A 176 -22.51 -44.80 45.63
N PRO A 177 -22.23 -44.72 46.93
CA PRO A 177 -21.03 -44.00 47.41
C PRO A 177 -19.77 -44.54 46.74
N TYR A 178 -18.86 -43.67 46.31
CA TYR A 178 -17.61 -44.10 45.67
C TYR A 178 -16.75 -44.96 46.61
N PRO A 179 -16.12 -46.05 46.15
CA PRO A 179 -15.36 -46.95 47.03
C PRO A 179 -14.17 -46.25 47.72
N THR A 180 -14.14 -46.33 49.06
CA THR A 180 -13.03 -45.82 49.89
C THR A 180 -11.82 -46.76 49.94
N THR A 181 -11.89 -47.91 49.26
CA THR A 181 -10.85 -48.93 49.19
C THR A 181 -10.66 -49.39 47.75
N TRP A 182 -9.42 -49.71 47.37
CA TRP A 182 -9.02 -50.06 46.01
C TRP A 182 -9.88 -51.16 45.34
N THR A 183 -10.32 -50.93 44.10
CA THR A 183 -11.04 -51.92 43.26
C THR A 183 -10.39 -52.04 41.87
N GLY A 184 -10.03 -53.25 41.45
CA GLY A 184 -9.33 -53.45 40.16
C GLY A 184 -10.17 -53.19 38.90
N THR A 185 -11.49 -53.36 39.00
CA THR A 185 -12.47 -53.05 37.95
C THR A 185 -13.68 -52.35 38.58
N LEU A 186 -14.18 -51.29 37.95
CA LEU A 186 -15.34 -50.52 38.44
C LEU A 186 -16.30 -50.21 37.28
N ASN A 187 -17.60 -50.42 37.46
CA ASN A 187 -18.63 -50.15 36.45
C ASN A 187 -19.93 -49.68 37.09
N GLY A 188 -20.67 -48.79 36.43
CA GLY A 188 -21.96 -48.27 36.91
C GLY A 188 -21.88 -46.84 37.47
N ASN A 189 -22.86 -46.47 38.30
CA ASN A 189 -23.03 -45.11 38.81
C ASN A 189 -22.49 -44.97 40.25
N TYR A 190 -21.65 -43.96 40.50
CA TYR A 190 -21.06 -43.67 41.81
C TYR A 190 -21.09 -42.18 42.14
N TYR A 191 -21.03 -41.80 43.42
CA TYR A 191 -20.98 -40.39 43.83
C TYR A 191 -19.98 -40.08 44.95
N LEU A 192 -19.56 -38.82 45.00
CA LEU A 192 -18.83 -38.17 46.09
C LEU A 192 -19.63 -36.93 46.52
N GLU A 193 -19.82 -36.74 47.83
CA GLU A 193 -20.58 -35.62 48.39
C GLU A 193 -19.87 -35.01 49.60
N ASN A 194 -19.58 -33.70 49.54
CA ASN A 194 -19.02 -32.89 50.64
C ASN A 194 -17.79 -33.52 51.35
N CYS A 195 -16.79 -33.95 50.58
CA CYS A 195 -15.67 -34.75 51.08
C CYS A 195 -14.33 -34.43 50.40
N GLU A 196 -13.22 -34.71 51.09
CA GLU A 196 -11.88 -34.72 50.48
C GLU A 196 -11.43 -36.16 50.22
N PHE A 197 -10.87 -36.41 49.03
CA PHE A 197 -10.48 -37.75 48.58
C PHE A 197 -9.11 -37.73 47.91
N SER A 198 -8.17 -38.53 48.43
CA SER A 198 -6.74 -38.34 48.15
C SER A 198 -6.29 -38.66 46.73
N GLN A 199 -6.99 -39.58 46.03
CA GLN A 199 -6.75 -40.07 44.66
C GLN A 199 -7.95 -40.96 44.25
N LEU A 200 -8.22 -41.17 42.96
CA LEU A 200 -9.35 -42.01 42.51
C LEU A 200 -8.95 -43.49 42.44
N HIS A 201 -8.93 -44.13 43.62
CA HIS A 201 -8.51 -45.53 43.84
C HIS A 201 -9.41 -46.61 43.22
N GLY A 202 -10.43 -46.26 42.45
CA GLY A 202 -11.44 -47.17 41.90
C GLY A 202 -11.34 -47.35 40.38
N GLY A 203 -10.98 -48.57 39.96
CA GLY A 203 -11.21 -49.05 38.60
C GLY A 203 -10.07 -48.77 37.62
N THR A 204 -8.93 -49.47 37.76
CA THR A 204 -7.90 -49.57 36.70
C THR A 204 -8.42 -50.13 35.36
N THR A 205 -9.63 -50.68 35.36
CA THR A 205 -10.39 -51.12 34.18
C THR A 205 -11.89 -50.88 34.41
N GLY A 206 -12.67 -50.77 33.33
CA GLY A 206 -14.13 -50.64 33.38
C GLY A 206 -14.63 -49.29 32.84
N THR A 207 -15.92 -49.02 33.01
CA THR A 207 -16.59 -47.81 32.53
C THR A 207 -17.63 -47.40 33.55
N TYR A 208 -17.44 -46.25 34.19
CA TYR A 208 -18.28 -45.78 35.30
C TYR A 208 -18.53 -44.27 35.25
N ASN A 209 -19.65 -43.88 35.86
CA ASN A 209 -20.05 -42.49 36.03
C ASN A 209 -19.77 -42.06 37.48
N LEU A 210 -19.23 -40.85 37.66
CA LEU A 210 -18.94 -40.25 38.97
C LEU A 210 -19.67 -38.91 39.12
N PHE A 211 -20.62 -38.84 40.05
CA PHE A 211 -21.40 -37.64 40.35
C PHE A 211 -20.80 -36.89 41.54
N ILE A 212 -20.51 -35.60 41.35
CA ILE A 212 -19.93 -34.71 42.37
C ILE A 212 -21.02 -33.79 42.92
N LYS A 213 -21.25 -33.84 44.24
CA LYS A 213 -22.28 -33.04 44.94
C LYS A 213 -21.70 -32.21 46.09
N GLY A 214 -22.12 -30.96 46.19
CA GLY A 214 -21.53 -30.02 47.16
C GLY A 214 -20.07 -29.73 46.82
N THR A 215 -19.19 -29.56 47.82
CA THR A 215 -17.75 -29.31 47.58
C THR A 215 -16.96 -30.62 47.72
N VAL A 216 -16.22 -31.02 46.70
CA VAL A 216 -15.36 -32.22 46.73
C VAL A 216 -13.93 -31.87 46.33
N SER A 217 -12.97 -32.17 47.21
CA SER A 217 -11.53 -32.04 46.93
C SER A 217 -10.99 -33.38 46.40
N LEU A 218 -10.34 -33.38 45.24
CA LEU A 218 -9.63 -34.55 44.68
C LEU A 218 -8.12 -34.30 44.58
N GLY A 219 -7.34 -35.39 44.74
CA GLY A 219 -5.90 -35.37 44.50
C GLY A 219 -5.48 -35.12 43.05
N SER A 220 -4.17 -34.92 42.84
CA SER A 220 -3.57 -35.06 41.51
C SER A 220 -3.64 -36.53 41.07
N ASP A 221 -4.39 -36.80 40.02
CA ASP A 221 -4.55 -38.16 39.49
C ASP A 221 -4.87 -38.16 37.99
N SER A 222 -4.63 -39.30 37.34
CA SER A 222 -5.08 -39.53 35.96
C SER A 222 -6.35 -40.36 36.01
N TRP A 223 -7.49 -39.74 35.68
CA TRP A 223 -8.79 -40.42 35.77
C TRP A 223 -8.82 -41.65 34.84
N PRO A 224 -9.26 -42.83 35.32
CA PRO A 224 -9.19 -44.05 34.52
C PRO A 224 -9.88 -43.90 33.16
N ALA A 225 -9.24 -44.42 32.10
CA ALA A 225 -9.77 -44.39 30.74
C ALA A 225 -11.20 -44.95 30.69
N GLY A 226 -12.15 -44.19 30.14
CA GLY A 226 -13.59 -44.56 30.16
C GLY A 226 -14.38 -44.07 31.40
N THR A 227 -13.80 -43.23 32.25
CA THR A 227 -14.54 -42.57 33.35
C THR A 227 -15.29 -41.33 32.85
N THR A 228 -16.57 -41.23 33.16
CA THR A 228 -17.35 -40.00 32.97
C THR A 228 -17.63 -39.32 34.30
N VAL A 229 -17.33 -38.03 34.42
CA VAL A 229 -17.52 -37.26 35.67
C VAL A 229 -18.54 -36.14 35.45
N TYR A 230 -19.45 -35.97 36.41
CA TYR A 230 -20.55 -35.00 36.38
C TYR A 230 -20.49 -34.10 37.62
N VAL A 231 -20.14 -32.82 37.43
CA VAL A 231 -20.26 -31.80 38.47
C VAL A 231 -21.67 -31.24 38.45
N LEU A 232 -22.46 -31.58 39.48
CA LEU A 232 -23.88 -31.26 39.58
C LEU A 232 -24.12 -29.75 39.84
N PRO A 233 -25.33 -29.23 39.60
CA PRO A 233 -25.66 -27.83 39.88
C PRO A 233 -25.31 -27.41 41.32
N GLY A 234 -24.71 -26.23 41.48
CA GLY A 234 -24.30 -25.71 42.79
C GLY A 234 -23.15 -26.46 43.47
N SER A 235 -22.49 -27.38 42.77
CA SER A 235 -21.40 -28.22 43.30
C SER A 235 -20.03 -27.77 42.76
N THR A 236 -18.97 -27.94 43.56
CA THR A 236 -17.61 -27.53 43.23
C THR A 236 -16.65 -28.71 43.31
N LEU A 237 -15.87 -28.91 42.25
CA LEU A 237 -14.78 -29.87 42.18
C LEU A 237 -13.45 -29.12 42.31
N GLU A 238 -12.77 -29.32 43.44
CA GLU A 238 -11.46 -28.75 43.74
C GLU A 238 -10.36 -29.78 43.43
N MET A 239 -9.51 -29.52 42.43
CA MET A 239 -8.38 -30.38 42.11
C MET A 239 -7.12 -29.86 42.80
N SER A 240 -6.60 -30.61 43.78
CA SER A 240 -5.40 -30.25 44.57
C SER A 240 -4.08 -30.36 43.79
N GLY A 241 -4.14 -30.53 42.48
CA GLY A 241 -3.00 -30.65 41.57
C GLY A 241 -3.46 -30.61 40.10
N SER A 242 -2.75 -31.31 39.21
CA SER A 242 -3.15 -31.42 37.80
C SER A 242 -4.29 -32.43 37.61
N LEU A 243 -5.20 -32.13 36.69
CA LEU A 243 -6.25 -33.01 36.18
C LEU A 243 -5.83 -33.59 34.82
N ASN A 244 -5.68 -34.90 34.71
CA ASN A 244 -5.41 -35.56 33.43
C ASN A 244 -6.65 -36.35 32.98
N LEU A 245 -7.31 -35.86 31.92
CA LEU A 245 -8.38 -36.54 31.20
C LEU A 245 -7.75 -37.52 30.21
N LEU A 246 -7.86 -38.83 30.50
CA LEU A 246 -7.34 -39.89 29.63
C LEU A 246 -8.29 -40.19 28.46
N ALA A 247 -7.80 -40.92 27.47
CA ALA A 247 -8.60 -41.42 26.35
C ALA A 247 -9.92 -42.09 26.82
N GLY A 248 -11.03 -41.68 26.21
CA GLY A 248 -12.39 -42.14 26.54
C GLY A 248 -12.99 -41.52 27.80
N THR A 249 -12.30 -40.58 28.49
CA THR A 249 -12.90 -39.84 29.61
C THR A 249 -13.70 -38.63 29.13
N ALA A 250 -14.74 -38.29 29.89
CA ALA A 250 -15.57 -37.10 29.66
C ALA A 250 -15.89 -36.39 30.98
N LEU A 251 -15.80 -35.06 31.00
CA LEU A 251 -16.14 -34.22 32.16
C LEU A 251 -17.30 -33.28 31.80
N TYR A 252 -18.42 -33.42 32.49
CA TYR A 252 -19.59 -32.57 32.37
C TYR A 252 -19.70 -31.65 33.60
N ILE A 253 -19.88 -30.35 33.38
CA ILE A 253 -20.08 -29.36 34.45
C ILE A 253 -21.42 -28.68 34.22
N SER A 254 -22.41 -29.01 35.04
CA SER A 254 -23.78 -28.48 34.95
C SER A 254 -23.84 -26.99 35.27
N ARG A 255 -24.96 -26.34 34.92
CA ARG A 255 -25.19 -24.91 35.18
C ARG A 255 -25.08 -24.61 36.68
N GLY A 256 -24.20 -23.67 37.04
CA GLY A 256 -23.87 -23.34 38.44
C GLY A 256 -22.95 -24.34 39.15
N GLY A 257 -22.43 -25.36 38.46
CA GLY A 257 -21.29 -26.15 38.92
C GLY A 257 -19.96 -25.45 38.63
N THR A 258 -18.91 -25.82 39.36
CA THR A 258 -17.56 -25.22 39.25
C THR A 258 -16.47 -26.29 39.23
N LEU A 259 -15.47 -26.13 38.37
CA LEU A 259 -14.18 -26.82 38.44
C LEU A 259 -13.08 -25.80 38.74
N ASN A 260 -12.30 -26.06 39.79
CA ASN A 260 -11.09 -25.33 40.15
C ASN A 260 -9.89 -26.26 40.05
N VAL A 261 -8.86 -25.88 39.29
CA VAL A 261 -7.70 -26.75 39.02
C VAL A 261 -6.43 -25.94 38.74
N THR A 262 -5.25 -26.51 39.02
CA THR A 262 -3.98 -25.86 38.67
C THR A 262 -3.64 -26.01 37.19
N ASN A 263 -3.59 -27.25 36.68
CA ASN A 263 -3.38 -27.52 35.24
C ASN A 263 -4.34 -28.61 34.78
N MET A 264 -4.75 -28.55 33.52
CA MET A 264 -5.60 -29.54 32.86
C MET A 264 -4.86 -30.12 31.65
N GLN A 265 -4.81 -31.44 31.54
CA GLN A 265 -4.27 -32.13 30.37
C GLN A 265 -5.30 -33.09 29.77
N LEU A 266 -5.49 -33.03 28.47
CA LEU A 266 -6.34 -33.95 27.70
C LEU A 266 -5.42 -34.84 26.86
N THR A 267 -5.31 -36.13 27.19
CA THR A 267 -4.09 -36.90 26.90
C THR A 267 -4.30 -38.40 26.64
N GLY A 268 -3.37 -38.99 25.88
CA GLY A 268 -3.30 -40.43 25.63
C GLY A 268 -3.69 -40.88 24.21
N GLY A 269 -3.87 -42.19 24.04
CA GLY A 269 -4.01 -42.84 22.72
C GLY A 269 -5.35 -42.67 21.99
N GLY A 270 -6.19 -41.71 22.40
CA GLY A 270 -7.52 -41.47 21.85
C GLY A 270 -8.11 -40.16 22.39
N TYR A 271 -9.32 -39.82 21.98
CA TYR A 271 -9.97 -38.56 22.34
C TYR A 271 -10.47 -38.53 23.80
N SER A 272 -10.62 -37.34 24.35
CA SER A 272 -11.21 -37.00 25.64
C SER A 272 -12.07 -35.74 25.51
N GLN A 273 -12.99 -35.51 26.47
CA GLN A 273 -14.07 -34.53 26.32
C GLN A 273 -14.29 -33.68 27.57
N LEU A 274 -14.56 -32.38 27.38
CA LEU A 274 -14.99 -31.46 28.42
C LEU A 274 -16.22 -30.69 27.94
N TYR A 275 -17.32 -30.76 28.69
CA TYR A 275 -18.59 -30.11 28.42
C TYR A 275 -18.95 -29.16 29.57
N ASN A 276 -18.58 -27.89 29.45
CA ASN A 276 -18.85 -26.87 30.46
C ASN A 276 -20.15 -26.11 30.19
N ARG A 277 -21.04 -26.06 31.19
CA ARG A 277 -22.17 -25.12 31.30
C ARG A 277 -22.14 -24.28 32.60
N GLY A 278 -21.09 -24.45 33.40
CA GLY A 278 -20.86 -23.77 34.66
C GLY A 278 -19.62 -22.88 34.60
N THR A 279 -18.70 -23.07 35.54
CA THR A 279 -17.43 -22.32 35.62
C THR A 279 -16.24 -23.29 35.60
N VAL A 280 -15.25 -23.00 34.76
CA VAL A 280 -13.93 -23.68 34.75
C VAL A 280 -12.85 -22.65 35.03
N LEU A 281 -12.10 -22.82 36.12
CA LEU A 281 -10.97 -21.97 36.50
C LEU A 281 -9.67 -22.80 36.53
N VAL A 282 -8.74 -22.50 35.62
CA VAL A 282 -7.45 -23.17 35.47
C VAL A 282 -6.32 -22.18 35.77
N SER A 283 -5.77 -22.19 36.99
CA SER A 283 -4.81 -21.14 37.40
C SER A 283 -3.48 -21.16 36.62
N GLY A 284 -3.14 -22.29 36.01
CA GLY A 284 -2.02 -22.51 35.10
C GLY A 284 -2.48 -22.82 33.67
N THR A 285 -2.14 -24.01 33.18
CA THR A 285 -2.20 -24.36 31.75
C THR A 285 -3.28 -25.39 31.43
N VAL A 286 -3.97 -25.21 30.31
CA VAL A 286 -4.71 -26.25 29.59
C VAL A 286 -3.86 -26.74 28.41
N GLU A 287 -3.57 -28.03 28.34
CA GLU A 287 -2.64 -28.61 27.36
C GLU A 287 -3.15 -29.92 26.74
N GLU A 288 -3.14 -29.98 25.41
CA GLU A 288 -3.59 -31.13 24.63
C GLU A 288 -2.40 -32.02 24.24
N ASN A 289 -2.40 -33.29 24.67
CA ASN A 289 -1.33 -34.26 24.39
C ASN A 289 -1.91 -35.66 24.08
N SER A 290 -3.01 -35.70 23.33
CA SER A 290 -3.59 -36.92 22.78
C SER A 290 -3.11 -37.21 21.36
N ASN A 291 -3.40 -38.42 20.88
CA ASN A 291 -3.35 -38.81 19.47
C ASN A 291 -4.76 -38.84 18.82
N GLY A 292 -5.73 -38.09 19.34
CA GLY A 292 -7.12 -38.16 18.89
C GLY A 292 -7.93 -36.90 19.19
N ASP A 293 -8.90 -36.60 18.33
CA ASP A 293 -9.62 -35.33 18.26
C ASP A 293 -10.39 -34.98 19.55
N ASN A 294 -9.71 -34.35 20.51
CA ASN A 294 -10.32 -33.90 21.76
C ASN A 294 -11.34 -32.80 21.52
N THR A 295 -12.34 -32.70 22.41
CA THR A 295 -13.39 -31.68 22.34
C THR A 295 -13.51 -30.94 23.67
N ILE A 296 -13.32 -29.62 23.65
CA ILE A 296 -13.71 -28.72 24.74
C ILE A 296 -14.90 -27.90 24.26
N TYR A 297 -16.05 -28.02 24.94
CA TYR A 297 -17.28 -27.32 24.65
C TYR A 297 -17.63 -26.40 25.83
N ASN A 298 -17.84 -25.11 25.57
CA ASN A 298 -18.03 -24.09 26.60
C ASN A 298 -19.30 -23.23 26.39
N ASP A 299 -20.40 -23.67 26.98
CA ASP A 299 -21.67 -22.94 27.19
C ASP A 299 -21.70 -22.33 28.62
N GLY A 300 -20.54 -21.83 29.07
CA GLY A 300 -20.29 -21.31 30.41
C GLY A 300 -19.07 -20.38 30.47
N SER A 301 -18.57 -20.14 31.68
CA SER A 301 -17.34 -19.35 31.88
C SER A 301 -16.12 -20.27 31.92
N PHE A 302 -15.10 -19.94 31.14
CA PHE A 302 -13.81 -20.65 31.11
C PHE A 302 -12.67 -19.64 31.27
N GLU A 303 -11.87 -19.76 32.33
CA GLU A 303 -10.70 -18.90 32.57
C GLU A 303 -9.43 -19.74 32.78
N ALA A 304 -8.34 -19.35 32.11
CA ALA A 304 -7.04 -20.01 32.21
C ALA A 304 -5.86 -19.01 32.21
N SER A 305 -4.65 -19.41 32.63
CA SER A 305 -3.43 -18.62 32.37
C SER A 305 -2.84 -18.91 30.99
N VAL A 306 -2.94 -20.14 30.51
CA VAL A 306 -2.51 -20.57 29.16
C VAL A 306 -3.48 -21.62 28.62
N VAL A 307 -3.81 -21.52 27.34
CA VAL A 307 -4.55 -22.58 26.61
C VAL A 307 -3.77 -22.94 25.34
N ASN A 308 -3.37 -24.22 25.24
CA ASN A 308 -2.62 -24.77 24.10
C ASN A 308 -3.51 -25.71 23.27
N ILE A 309 -4.20 -25.20 22.26
CA ILE A 309 -5.05 -26.01 21.37
C ILE A 309 -4.17 -26.68 20.33
N THR A 310 -4.03 -28.02 20.39
CA THR A 310 -3.15 -28.77 19.48
C THR A 310 -3.62 -30.19 19.22
N ASN A 311 -2.94 -30.89 18.31
CA ASN A 311 -3.22 -32.28 17.90
C ASN A 311 -4.69 -32.50 17.48
N SER A 312 -5.15 -31.73 16.49
CA SER A 312 -6.53 -31.73 15.98
C SER A 312 -7.65 -31.34 16.95
N THR A 313 -7.33 -31.04 18.22
CA THR A 313 -8.31 -30.63 19.25
C THR A 313 -9.18 -29.48 18.76
N THR A 314 -10.49 -29.61 19.03
CA THR A 314 -11.48 -28.58 18.72
C THR A 314 -12.04 -27.97 19.99
N PHE A 315 -11.78 -26.68 20.22
CA PHE A 315 -12.42 -25.87 21.25
C PHE A 315 -13.63 -25.17 20.64
N ILE A 316 -14.81 -25.31 21.23
CA ILE A 316 -16.06 -24.64 20.83
C ILE A 316 -16.52 -23.74 21.98
N ASN A 317 -16.53 -22.43 21.77
CA ASN A 317 -16.93 -21.42 22.74
C ASN A 317 -18.28 -20.82 22.37
N LEU A 318 -19.30 -21.03 23.21
CA LEU A 318 -20.66 -20.47 23.08
C LEU A 318 -20.91 -19.30 24.04
N SER A 319 -20.08 -19.14 25.07
CA SER A 319 -20.22 -18.07 26.06
C SER A 319 -18.91 -17.29 26.22
N GLU A 320 -18.11 -17.48 27.27
CA GLU A 320 -16.87 -16.71 27.47
C GLU A 320 -15.63 -17.55 27.79
N LEU A 321 -14.58 -17.34 26.99
CA LEU A 321 -13.22 -17.82 27.22
C LEU A 321 -12.30 -16.64 27.56
N ARG A 322 -11.62 -16.72 28.70
CA ARG A 322 -10.60 -15.78 29.16
C ARG A 322 -9.27 -16.50 29.30
N THR A 323 -8.20 -15.94 28.75
CA THR A 323 -6.85 -16.42 29.00
C THR A 323 -5.81 -15.31 28.95
N ARG A 324 -4.62 -15.54 29.52
CA ARG A 324 -3.46 -14.66 29.34
C ARG A 324 -2.66 -15.04 28.08
N GLN A 325 -2.69 -16.30 27.64
CA GLN A 325 -2.06 -16.75 26.38
C GLN A 325 -2.90 -17.83 25.70
N LEU A 326 -2.97 -17.78 24.37
CA LEU A 326 -3.65 -18.77 23.54
C LEU A 326 -2.72 -19.23 22.41
N ALA A 327 -2.37 -20.52 22.36
CA ALA A 327 -1.44 -21.06 21.38
C ALA A 327 -2.10 -22.16 20.53
N PHE A 328 -1.81 -22.14 19.24
CA PHE A 328 -2.26 -23.14 18.27
C PHE A 328 -1.08 -23.86 17.61
N SER A 329 -1.09 -25.19 17.64
CA SER A 329 -0.15 -26.03 16.90
C SER A 329 -0.83 -27.33 16.42
N ALA A 330 -0.12 -28.14 15.62
CA ALA A 330 -0.58 -29.41 15.05
C ALA A 330 -2.10 -29.50 14.73
N SER A 331 -2.59 -28.60 13.88
CA SER A 331 -4.00 -28.55 13.43
C SER A 331 -5.04 -28.23 14.53
N GLY A 332 -4.67 -27.48 15.56
CA GLY A 332 -5.62 -27.03 16.59
C GLY A 332 -6.72 -26.11 16.03
N ARG A 333 -7.95 -26.26 16.53
CA ARG A 333 -9.15 -25.59 16.01
C ARG A 333 -9.91 -24.86 17.11
N LEU A 334 -10.26 -23.59 16.88
CA LEU A 334 -11.16 -22.82 17.74
C LEU A 334 -12.37 -22.36 16.92
N LEU A 335 -13.57 -22.67 17.41
CA LEU A 335 -14.82 -22.05 17.01
C LEU A 335 -15.31 -21.15 18.14
N ASN A 336 -15.40 -19.84 17.88
CA ASN A 336 -16.08 -18.88 18.75
C ASN A 336 -17.44 -18.54 18.14
N GLU A 337 -18.53 -19.00 18.75
CA GLU A 337 -19.89 -18.92 18.20
C GLU A 337 -20.49 -17.51 18.23
N SER A 338 -21.65 -17.35 17.58
CA SER A 338 -22.33 -16.05 17.53
C SER A 338 -22.78 -15.60 18.92
N GLY A 339 -22.44 -14.37 19.29
CA GLY A 339 -22.62 -13.82 20.64
C GLY A 339 -21.56 -14.25 21.67
N ALA A 340 -20.73 -15.25 21.36
CA ALA A 340 -19.66 -15.72 22.22
C ALA A 340 -18.42 -14.82 22.16
N LYS A 341 -17.58 -14.92 23.21
CA LYS A 341 -16.47 -13.99 23.44
C LYS A 341 -15.19 -14.71 23.85
N VAL A 342 -14.08 -14.35 23.20
CA VAL A 342 -12.72 -14.76 23.57
C VAL A 342 -11.90 -13.52 23.93
N VAL A 343 -11.27 -13.53 25.11
CA VAL A 343 -10.39 -12.48 25.59
C VAL A 343 -9.03 -13.07 25.95
N VAL A 344 -8.01 -12.70 25.18
CA VAL A 344 -6.61 -13.03 25.44
C VAL A 344 -5.89 -11.77 25.93
N SER A 345 -5.46 -11.72 27.19
CA SER A 345 -4.80 -10.51 27.75
C SER A 345 -3.31 -10.38 27.38
N GLY A 346 -2.77 -11.35 26.64
CA GLY A 346 -1.41 -11.38 26.09
C GLY A 346 -1.40 -11.87 24.64
N GLU A 347 -0.48 -12.77 24.30
CA GLU A 347 -0.27 -13.25 22.93
C GLU A 347 -1.25 -14.37 22.53
N THR A 348 -1.87 -14.21 21.36
CA THR A 348 -2.39 -15.32 20.55
C THR A 348 -1.33 -15.73 19.53
N SER A 349 -0.90 -17.00 19.53
CA SER A 349 0.14 -17.51 18.63
C SER A 349 -0.32 -18.70 17.78
N LEU A 350 0.09 -18.75 16.52
CA LEU A 350 -0.24 -19.82 15.57
C LEU A 350 1.02 -20.34 14.88
N ALA A 351 1.28 -21.64 15.04
CA ALA A 351 2.53 -22.25 14.60
C ALA A 351 2.56 -22.63 13.11
N ASN A 352 1.42 -22.95 12.49
CA ASN A 352 1.35 -23.52 11.14
C ASN A 352 -0.02 -23.32 10.44
N ARG A 353 -0.03 -23.42 9.10
CA ARG A 353 -1.21 -23.24 8.23
C ARG A 353 -2.39 -24.21 8.45
N THR A 354 -2.27 -25.29 9.25
CA THR A 354 -3.40 -26.20 9.50
C THR A 354 -4.21 -25.82 10.74
N ASN A 355 -3.78 -24.83 11.52
CA ASN A 355 -4.57 -24.29 12.63
C ASN A 355 -5.71 -23.39 12.12
N ILE A 356 -6.90 -23.56 12.69
CA ILE A 356 -8.12 -22.86 12.26
C ILE A 356 -8.68 -22.04 13.43
N ILE A 357 -8.97 -20.76 13.17
CA ILE A 357 -9.85 -19.94 14.01
C ILE A 357 -11.08 -19.57 13.18
N GLU A 358 -12.26 -20.00 13.63
CA GLU A 358 -13.55 -19.48 13.15
C GLU A 358 -14.15 -18.58 14.23
N ASN A 359 -14.40 -17.32 13.89
CA ASN A 359 -14.92 -16.31 14.80
C ASN A 359 -16.26 -15.74 14.31
N ASN A 360 -17.35 -16.29 14.83
CA ASN A 360 -18.73 -15.84 14.64
C ASN A 360 -19.16 -14.80 15.70
N GLY A 361 -18.31 -14.55 16.73
CA GLY A 361 -18.55 -13.62 17.83
C GLY A 361 -17.44 -12.56 17.99
N SER A 362 -17.07 -12.24 19.24
CA SER A 362 -16.03 -11.27 19.55
C SER A 362 -14.73 -11.94 20.00
N PHE A 363 -13.64 -11.72 19.27
CA PHE A 363 -12.29 -12.14 19.63
C PHE A 363 -11.43 -10.91 19.92
N THR A 364 -10.76 -10.86 21.07
CA THR A 364 -9.81 -9.80 21.43
C THR A 364 -8.51 -10.40 21.95
N THR A 365 -7.36 -9.92 21.47
CA THR A 365 -6.03 -10.32 21.92
C THR A 365 -5.08 -9.12 22.03
N ALA A 366 -4.03 -9.19 22.85
CA ALA A 366 -3.06 -8.10 22.96
C ALA A 366 -2.05 -8.10 21.80
N SER A 367 -1.60 -9.29 21.37
CA SER A 367 -0.78 -9.47 20.17
C SER A 367 -1.18 -10.74 19.42
N LEU A 368 -1.01 -10.72 18.08
CA LEU A 368 -1.25 -11.88 17.22
C LEU A 368 0.04 -12.25 16.49
N LYS A 369 0.50 -13.50 16.64
CA LYS A 369 1.79 -13.94 16.11
C LYS A 369 1.68 -15.22 15.31
N VAL A 370 1.79 -15.10 13.98
CA VAL A 370 1.64 -16.22 13.06
C VAL A 370 2.98 -16.61 12.45
N SER A 371 3.52 -17.75 12.87
CA SER A 371 4.89 -18.17 12.50
C SER A 371 4.93 -18.91 11.15
N GLY A 372 4.14 -19.98 11.01
CA GLY A 372 4.05 -20.84 9.82
C GLY A 372 2.73 -20.70 9.04
N GLY A 373 2.08 -19.55 9.17
CA GLY A 373 0.76 -19.25 8.61
C GLY A 373 -0.43 -19.71 9.49
N MET A 374 -1.64 -19.30 9.10
CA MET A 374 -2.92 -19.62 9.75
C MET A 374 -4.06 -19.73 8.74
N GLN A 375 -5.21 -20.27 9.17
CA GLN A 375 -6.51 -20.03 8.54
C GLN A 375 -7.43 -19.30 9.52
N LEU A 376 -7.73 -18.02 9.25
CA LEU A 376 -8.65 -17.22 10.07
C LEU A 376 -9.92 -16.91 9.26
N TYR A 377 -11.05 -17.32 9.82
CA TYR A 377 -12.39 -17.11 9.29
C TYR A 377 -13.11 -16.13 10.23
N ASN A 378 -13.01 -14.82 9.94
CA ASN A 378 -13.61 -13.78 10.77
C ASN A 378 -14.99 -13.38 10.24
N ASN A 379 -16.03 -13.97 10.81
CA ASN A 379 -17.42 -13.68 10.43
C ASN A 379 -18.04 -12.58 11.33
N CYS A 380 -17.28 -12.04 12.29
CA CYS A 380 -17.73 -10.98 13.17
C CYS A 380 -16.58 -10.04 13.62
N ARG A 381 -16.30 -9.86 14.92
CA ARG A 381 -15.29 -8.87 15.40
C ARG A 381 -14.01 -9.53 15.88
N PHE A 382 -12.88 -9.21 15.24
CA PHE A 382 -11.54 -9.61 15.67
C PHE A 382 -10.70 -8.36 15.97
N THR A 383 -10.09 -8.30 17.16
CA THR A 383 -9.31 -7.13 17.60
C THR A 383 -7.98 -7.53 18.21
N VAL A 384 -6.90 -6.99 17.67
CA VAL A 384 -5.55 -7.03 18.24
C VAL A 384 -5.28 -5.64 18.83
N THR A 385 -5.08 -5.53 20.14
CA THR A 385 -4.91 -4.20 20.77
C THR A 385 -3.51 -3.61 20.57
N GLY A 386 -2.55 -4.43 20.14
CA GLY A 386 -1.19 -4.03 19.74
C GLY A 386 -0.84 -4.61 18.36
N ALA A 387 0.35 -5.19 18.25
CA ALA A 387 0.91 -5.66 16.98
C ALA A 387 0.39 -7.05 16.52
N ALA A 388 0.13 -7.16 15.21
CA ALA A 388 -0.18 -8.41 14.53
C ALA A 388 0.90 -8.77 13.48
N MET A 389 1.56 -9.92 13.64
CA MET A 389 2.43 -10.53 12.63
C MET A 389 1.64 -11.60 11.88
N LEU A 390 1.32 -11.32 10.62
CA LEU A 390 0.37 -12.08 9.81
C LEU A 390 1.06 -12.83 8.65
N ARG A 391 0.79 -14.14 8.60
CA ARG A 391 1.11 -15.06 7.50
C ARG A 391 -0.09 -15.98 7.30
N GLY A 392 -0.31 -16.52 6.11
CA GLY A 392 -1.47 -17.38 5.88
C GLY A 392 -2.63 -16.65 5.22
N ASP A 393 -3.84 -17.00 5.65
CA ASP A 393 -5.05 -16.77 4.88
C ASP A 393 -6.19 -16.26 5.79
N ILE A 394 -6.77 -15.11 5.45
CA ILE A 394 -7.93 -14.52 6.12
C ILE A 394 -9.12 -14.52 5.15
N GLN A 395 -10.23 -15.09 5.60
CA GLN A 395 -11.56 -14.85 5.02
C GLN A 395 -12.33 -13.99 6.02
N GLN A 396 -12.79 -12.80 5.61
CA GLN A 396 -13.61 -11.94 6.44
C GLN A 396 -14.98 -11.74 5.80
N ASP A 397 -16.04 -12.01 6.55
CA ASP A 397 -17.41 -11.93 6.03
C ASP A 397 -17.90 -10.48 5.88
N GLY A 398 -19.02 -10.29 5.18
CA GLY A 398 -19.63 -8.97 4.99
C GLY A 398 -19.94 -8.27 6.33
N GLN A 399 -19.64 -6.98 6.42
CA GLN A 399 -19.79 -6.14 7.62
C GLN A 399 -19.00 -6.59 8.88
N ALA A 400 -18.18 -7.65 8.79
CA ALA A 400 -17.24 -8.05 9.82
C ALA A 400 -16.02 -7.11 9.89
N CYS A 401 -15.29 -7.14 11.00
CA CYS A 401 -14.21 -6.20 11.29
C CYS A 401 -12.97 -6.89 11.86
N PHE A 402 -11.81 -6.61 11.25
CA PHE A 402 -10.49 -6.87 11.82
C PHE A 402 -9.88 -5.51 12.19
N GLU A 403 -9.37 -5.38 13.41
CA GLU A 403 -8.81 -4.15 13.96
C GLU A 403 -7.46 -4.46 14.62
N ALA A 404 -6.40 -3.74 14.25
CA ALA A 404 -5.06 -3.87 14.82
C ALA A 404 -4.39 -2.50 15.03
N ASP A 405 -3.37 -2.42 15.89
CA ASP A 405 -2.57 -1.21 16.05
C ASP A 405 -1.45 -1.17 14.99
N GLU A 406 -0.49 -2.10 15.10
CA GLU A 406 0.51 -2.38 14.05
C GLU A 406 0.15 -3.67 13.29
N VAL A 407 0.43 -3.72 11.99
CA VAL A 407 0.35 -4.96 11.19
C VAL A 407 1.61 -5.18 10.34
N LYS A 408 2.18 -6.39 10.43
CA LYS A 408 3.32 -6.85 9.63
C LYS A 408 2.88 -8.07 8.82
N MET A 409 2.76 -7.93 7.51
CA MET A 409 2.31 -8.99 6.59
C MET A 409 3.48 -9.61 5.84
N ASP A 410 3.36 -10.90 5.52
CA ASP A 410 4.32 -11.66 4.74
C ASP A 410 3.64 -12.86 4.06
N GLY A 411 3.45 -12.84 2.74
CA GLY A 411 2.81 -13.95 2.00
C GLY A 411 1.35 -14.21 2.40
N MET A 412 0.57 -13.15 2.58
CA MET A 412 -0.83 -13.18 3.04
C MET A 412 -1.84 -13.24 1.89
N THR A 413 -2.89 -14.06 2.03
CA THR A 413 -4.16 -13.89 1.30
C THR A 413 -5.19 -13.27 2.23
N ILE A 414 -5.88 -12.21 1.82
CA ILE A 414 -6.98 -11.61 2.57
C ILE A 414 -8.15 -11.35 1.62
N ASN A 415 -9.30 -11.96 1.90
CA ASN A 415 -10.54 -11.66 1.20
C ASN A 415 -11.51 -10.96 2.16
N LEU A 416 -12.09 -9.85 1.70
CA LEU A 416 -12.98 -8.98 2.45
C LEU A 416 -14.36 -8.97 1.79
N GLY A 417 -15.39 -9.44 2.51
CA GLY A 417 -16.79 -9.40 2.06
C GLY A 417 -17.36 -7.98 2.00
N SER A 418 -18.56 -7.84 1.41
CA SER A 418 -19.25 -6.56 1.22
C SER A 418 -19.32 -5.74 2.51
N GLU A 419 -18.94 -4.45 2.46
CA GLU A 419 -18.99 -3.53 3.61
C GLU A 419 -18.17 -3.97 4.84
N SER A 420 -17.25 -4.93 4.69
CA SER A 420 -16.34 -5.35 5.77
C SER A 420 -15.11 -4.44 5.87
N MET A 421 -14.50 -4.38 7.06
CA MET A 421 -13.40 -3.45 7.35
C MET A 421 -12.16 -4.17 7.88
N PHE A 422 -10.99 -3.84 7.33
CA PHE A 422 -9.68 -4.20 7.88
C PHE A 422 -8.97 -2.90 8.26
N TYR A 423 -8.83 -2.63 9.57
CA TYR A 423 -8.34 -1.36 10.10
C TYR A 423 -6.99 -1.52 10.83
N VAL A 424 -6.02 -0.68 10.46
CA VAL A 424 -4.68 -0.58 11.05
C VAL A 424 -4.44 0.87 11.50
N LYS A 425 -4.02 1.08 12.75
CA LYS A 425 -4.01 2.41 13.37
C LYS A 425 -2.69 3.17 13.24
N SER A 426 -1.55 2.52 13.42
CA SER A 426 -0.28 3.24 13.64
C SER A 426 0.86 2.82 12.72
N ALA A 427 0.93 1.55 12.29
CA ALA A 427 1.94 1.10 11.33
C ALA A 427 1.49 -0.09 10.49
N MET A 428 1.80 -0.08 9.19
CA MET A 428 1.68 -1.25 8.32
C MET A 428 2.98 -1.52 7.57
N THR A 429 3.40 -2.78 7.50
CA THR A 429 4.63 -3.20 6.81
C THR A 429 4.41 -4.49 6.03
N TYR A 430 4.90 -4.54 4.78
CA TYR A 430 4.90 -5.73 3.95
C TYR A 430 6.33 -6.26 3.80
N SER A 431 6.58 -7.47 4.29
CA SER A 431 7.93 -7.95 4.67
C SER A 431 8.72 -8.63 3.54
N GLY A 432 8.16 -8.71 2.33
CA GLY A 432 8.78 -9.29 1.15
C GLY A 432 7.94 -10.38 0.47
N GLY A 433 7.29 -11.26 1.24
CA GLY A 433 6.35 -12.24 0.68
C GLY A 433 5.11 -11.56 0.09
N GLN A 434 4.87 -11.77 -1.21
CA GLN A 434 3.78 -11.14 -1.94
C GLN A 434 2.43 -11.42 -1.28
N SER A 435 1.74 -10.36 -0.88
CA SER A 435 0.44 -10.42 -0.22
C SER A 435 -0.67 -9.95 -1.17
N ARG A 436 -1.88 -10.51 -1.07
CA ARG A 436 -3.03 -10.08 -1.87
C ARG A 436 -4.21 -9.77 -0.97
N ILE A 437 -4.78 -8.58 -1.15
CA ILE A 437 -5.99 -8.12 -0.44
C ILE A 437 -7.08 -7.90 -1.49
N THR A 438 -8.21 -8.60 -1.32
CA THR A 438 -9.28 -8.68 -2.32
C THR A 438 -10.63 -8.29 -1.71
N GLY A 439 -11.28 -7.27 -2.27
CA GLY A 439 -12.70 -7.04 -2.02
C GLY A 439 -13.55 -8.00 -2.85
N VAL A 440 -14.12 -9.03 -2.22
CA VAL A 440 -14.87 -10.10 -2.92
C VAL A 440 -16.38 -9.87 -2.96
N GLY A 441 -16.87 -8.83 -2.28
CA GLY A 441 -18.27 -8.45 -2.22
C GLY A 441 -18.82 -7.75 -3.47
N ASP A 442 -20.14 -7.54 -3.49
CA ASP A 442 -20.84 -6.71 -4.49
C ASP A 442 -20.64 -5.21 -4.25
N LYS A 443 -20.61 -4.81 -2.97
CA LYS A 443 -20.22 -3.48 -2.48
C LYS A 443 -18.76 -3.48 -2.07
N SER A 444 -18.11 -2.32 -2.11
CA SER A 444 -16.71 -2.19 -1.71
C SER A 444 -16.47 -2.52 -0.23
N ALA A 445 -15.50 -3.39 0.03
CA ALA A 445 -14.86 -3.50 1.33
C ALA A 445 -13.90 -2.32 1.57
N LEU A 446 -13.49 -2.12 2.82
CA LEU A 446 -12.52 -1.09 3.21
C LEU A 446 -11.27 -1.69 3.85
N LEU A 447 -10.12 -1.47 3.21
CA LEU A 447 -8.83 -1.48 3.89
C LEU A 447 -8.54 -0.05 4.36
N TRP A 448 -8.42 0.16 5.67
CA TRP A 448 -8.08 1.45 6.25
C TRP A 448 -6.78 1.34 7.04
N VAL A 449 -5.82 2.20 6.71
CA VAL A 449 -4.50 2.27 7.32
C VAL A 449 -4.24 3.73 7.66
N ASP A 450 -4.35 4.09 8.94
CA ASP A 450 -4.12 5.46 9.43
C ASP A 450 -2.60 5.78 9.55
N ALA A 451 -1.80 5.21 8.64
CA ALA A 451 -0.35 5.24 8.61
C ALA A 451 0.18 5.18 7.17
N VAL A 452 1.48 5.39 6.99
CA VAL A 452 2.17 5.21 5.70
C VAL A 452 2.65 3.77 5.57
N CYS A 453 2.16 3.05 4.57
CA CYS A 453 2.50 1.65 4.31
C CYS A 453 3.98 1.50 3.93
N GLN A 454 4.74 0.75 4.72
CA GLN A 454 6.12 0.40 4.40
C GLN A 454 6.14 -0.82 3.47
N CYS A 455 6.56 -0.64 2.22
CA CYS A 455 6.41 -1.64 1.16
C CYS A 455 7.77 -2.14 0.65
N ALA A 456 7.99 -3.46 0.69
CA ALA A 456 9.02 -4.11 -0.10
C ALA A 456 8.63 -4.18 -1.60
N TRP A 457 9.57 -4.54 -2.47
CA TRP A 457 9.33 -4.72 -3.92
C TRP A 457 8.20 -5.72 -4.20
N LYS A 458 7.22 -5.31 -5.02
CA LYS A 458 5.99 -6.05 -5.39
C LYS A 458 5.34 -6.83 -4.23
N SER A 459 5.29 -6.20 -3.06
CA SER A 459 4.96 -6.86 -1.79
C SER A 459 3.46 -6.95 -1.49
N VAL A 460 2.62 -6.14 -2.16
CA VAL A 460 1.16 -6.21 -2.05
C VAL A 460 0.43 -5.95 -3.37
N THR A 461 -0.62 -6.73 -3.63
CA THR A 461 -1.62 -6.48 -4.67
C THR A 461 -3.00 -6.26 -4.05
N TYR A 462 -3.58 -5.10 -4.32
CA TYR A 462 -4.98 -4.77 -4.03
C TYR A 462 -5.85 -5.16 -5.22
N SER A 463 -7.04 -5.72 -4.97
CA SER A 463 -7.94 -6.17 -6.04
C SER A 463 -9.41 -6.24 -5.67
N GLY A 464 -10.27 -6.39 -6.68
CA GLY A 464 -11.73 -6.50 -6.51
C GLY A 464 -12.38 -5.18 -6.07
N ASN A 465 -13.58 -5.30 -5.49
CA ASN A 465 -14.35 -4.16 -4.99
C ASN A 465 -13.78 -3.71 -3.63
N LEU A 466 -12.70 -2.91 -3.67
CA LEU A 466 -11.94 -2.52 -2.50
C LEU A 466 -11.60 -1.02 -2.53
N LYS A 467 -12.01 -0.29 -1.49
CA LYS A 467 -11.48 1.04 -1.18
C LYS A 467 -10.27 0.88 -0.24
N VAL A 468 -9.17 1.55 -0.56
CA VAL A 468 -7.92 1.56 0.21
C VAL A 468 -7.67 2.97 0.74
N ALA A 469 -8.03 3.20 2.00
CA ALA A 469 -7.79 4.46 2.70
C ALA A 469 -6.41 4.40 3.38
N VAL A 470 -5.45 5.21 2.92
CA VAL A 470 -4.05 5.12 3.35
C VAL A 470 -3.36 6.48 3.23
N LYS A 471 -2.39 6.79 4.12
CA LYS A 471 -1.63 8.06 4.07
C LYS A 471 -0.52 8.08 2.99
N GLY A 472 -0.32 6.95 2.31
CA GLY A 472 0.69 6.76 1.28
C GLY A 472 1.39 5.40 1.36
N HIS A 473 2.19 5.12 0.35
CA HIS A 473 3.05 3.94 0.26
C HIS A 473 4.50 4.40 0.13
N THR A 474 5.39 3.82 0.94
CA THR A 474 6.80 4.18 0.95
C THR A 474 7.67 2.91 0.83
N PRO A 475 8.51 2.80 -0.20
CA PRO A 475 8.63 3.72 -1.33
C PRO A 475 7.37 3.75 -2.21
N GLU A 476 7.16 4.88 -2.89
CA GLU A 476 6.11 5.06 -3.91
C GLU A 476 6.52 4.34 -5.21
N ASN A 477 5.56 3.92 -6.05
CA ASN A 477 5.93 3.30 -7.33
C ASN A 477 6.58 4.32 -8.27
N THR A 478 7.62 3.89 -8.98
CA THR A 478 8.27 4.63 -10.07
C THR A 478 8.14 3.85 -11.38
N GLN A 479 8.59 4.44 -12.51
CA GLN A 479 8.60 3.74 -13.79
C GLN A 479 9.45 2.45 -13.80
N TRP A 480 10.46 2.37 -12.92
CA TRP A 480 11.36 1.21 -12.79
C TRP A 480 10.95 0.25 -11.67
N ASN A 481 10.42 0.78 -10.55
CA ASN A 481 10.19 0.00 -9.33
C ASN A 481 8.73 0.05 -8.89
N ILE A 482 8.12 -1.14 -8.81
CA ILE A 482 6.74 -1.34 -8.33
C ILE A 482 6.81 -2.00 -6.95
N TYR A 483 6.30 -1.32 -5.93
CA TYR A 483 6.23 -1.78 -4.54
C TYR A 483 4.84 -2.32 -4.19
N TYR A 484 3.79 -1.72 -4.77
CA TYR A 484 2.40 -2.17 -4.65
C TYR A 484 1.68 -2.16 -6.01
N ILE A 485 0.64 -2.98 -6.15
CA ILE A 485 -0.22 -3.05 -7.34
C ILE A 485 -1.67 -2.77 -6.91
N ALA A 486 -2.39 -1.98 -7.69
CA ALA A 486 -3.84 -1.82 -7.59
C ALA A 486 -4.48 -2.20 -8.93
N GLU A 487 -5.33 -3.24 -8.94
CA GLU A 487 -6.08 -3.65 -10.15
C GLU A 487 -7.25 -2.68 -10.43
N GLU A 488 -7.72 -2.56 -11.68
CA GLU A 488 -8.62 -1.48 -12.16
C GLU A 488 -9.85 -1.17 -11.28
N ALA A 489 -10.42 -2.18 -10.61
CA ALA A 489 -11.59 -2.03 -9.75
C ALA A 489 -11.31 -1.30 -8.42
N VAL A 490 -10.05 -1.27 -7.96
CA VAL A 490 -9.63 -0.69 -6.68
C VAL A 490 -9.65 0.83 -6.72
N GLU A 491 -9.98 1.45 -5.59
CA GLU A 491 -9.93 2.90 -5.40
C GLU A 491 -9.04 3.25 -4.19
N ILE A 492 -7.97 4.02 -4.40
CA ILE A 492 -7.16 4.57 -3.31
C ILE A 492 -7.77 5.90 -2.88
N ILE A 493 -8.03 6.10 -1.58
CA ILE A 493 -8.75 7.27 -1.05
C ILE A 493 -8.01 7.90 0.14
N GLY A 494 -8.30 9.17 0.44
CA GLY A 494 -7.76 9.85 1.61
C GLY A 494 -8.28 9.25 2.92
N THR A 495 -7.42 9.13 3.94
CA THR A 495 -7.82 8.61 5.27
C THR A 495 -8.86 9.48 5.96
N GLU A 496 -8.88 10.78 5.69
CA GLU A 496 -9.78 11.77 6.26
C GLU A 496 -11.22 11.66 5.73
N GLN A 497 -11.40 11.03 4.57
CA GLN A 497 -12.73 10.72 4.01
C GLN A 497 -13.43 9.60 4.77
N VAL A 498 -12.68 8.78 5.52
CA VAL A 498 -13.22 7.66 6.29
C VAL A 498 -13.81 8.15 7.60
N LYS A 499 -15.06 7.81 7.84
CA LYS A 499 -15.76 8.10 9.09
C LYS A 499 -16.51 6.89 9.61
N LEU A 500 -16.18 6.49 10.83
CA LEU A 500 -16.94 5.48 11.57
C LEU A 500 -18.31 6.03 11.98
N GLY A 501 -19.33 5.20 11.80
CA GLY A 501 -20.69 5.39 12.29
C GLY A 501 -20.95 4.60 13.56
N THR A 502 -22.13 4.00 13.64
CA THR A 502 -22.57 3.23 14.82
C THR A 502 -21.95 1.83 14.83
N ALA A 503 -21.62 1.32 16.02
CA ALA A 503 -21.28 -0.09 16.22
C ALA A 503 -22.45 -0.99 15.78
N ASN A 504 -22.18 -1.99 14.95
CA ASN A 504 -23.16 -2.97 14.44
C ASN A 504 -23.00 -4.37 15.09
N GLY A 505 -22.35 -4.43 16.26
CA GLY A 505 -22.01 -5.67 16.96
C GLY A 505 -20.70 -6.30 16.45
N CYS A 506 -20.64 -6.60 15.14
CA CYS A 506 -19.46 -7.23 14.53
C CYS A 506 -18.35 -6.26 14.09
N GLY A 507 -18.62 -4.96 14.15
CA GLY A 507 -17.71 -3.89 13.75
C GLY A 507 -18.35 -2.53 14.03
N ASN A 508 -18.08 -1.57 13.15
CA ASN A 508 -18.82 -0.33 13.03
C ASN A 508 -19.27 -0.20 11.57
N SER A 509 -20.40 0.47 11.33
CA SER A 509 -20.63 1.01 9.98
C SER A 509 -19.59 2.09 9.67
N TYR A 510 -19.31 2.32 8.39
CA TYR A 510 -18.44 3.39 7.94
C TYR A 510 -19.02 4.08 6.70
N THR A 511 -18.50 5.27 6.40
CA THR A 511 -18.59 5.89 5.08
C THR A 511 -17.19 6.33 4.64
N THR A 512 -16.96 6.30 3.33
CA THR A 512 -15.74 6.76 2.65
C THR A 512 -15.95 8.08 1.89
N ASP A 513 -17.14 8.66 2.04
CA ASP A 513 -17.67 9.69 1.15
C ASP A 513 -18.09 10.94 1.97
N ASN A 514 -17.51 11.11 3.17
CA ASN A 514 -17.84 12.16 4.16
C ASN A 514 -17.28 13.56 3.80
N GLY A 515 -16.61 13.69 2.66
CA GLY A 515 -15.81 14.84 2.27
C GLY A 515 -14.35 14.67 2.68
N GLY A 516 -13.44 15.18 1.84
CA GLY A 516 -12.00 15.19 2.08
C GLY A 516 -11.47 16.57 2.46
N THR A 517 -10.16 16.70 2.60
CA THR A 517 -9.54 18.03 2.82
C THR A 517 -9.28 18.73 1.49
N SER A 518 -9.69 20.00 1.38
CA SER A 518 -9.21 20.87 0.31
C SER A 518 -7.72 21.13 0.53
N THR A 519 -6.87 20.38 -0.18
CA THR A 519 -5.42 20.59 -0.17
C THR A 519 -5.06 21.96 -0.75
N GLY A 520 -3.82 22.39 -0.51
CA GLY A 520 -3.25 23.54 -1.21
C GLY A 520 -3.25 23.38 -2.74
N THR A 521 -2.84 24.45 -3.42
CA THR A 521 -2.74 24.51 -4.89
C THR A 521 -1.97 23.32 -5.45
N ASP A 522 -2.56 22.63 -6.45
CA ASP A 522 -1.88 21.58 -7.20
C ASP A 522 -0.58 22.11 -7.80
N THR A 523 0.55 21.44 -7.59
CA THR A 523 1.83 21.78 -8.22
C THR A 523 1.87 21.22 -9.65
N PRO A 524 1.92 22.05 -10.72
CA PRO A 524 2.04 21.56 -12.08
C PRO A 524 3.34 20.79 -12.32
N LEU A 525 3.35 19.88 -13.29
CA LEU A 525 4.60 19.47 -13.91
C LEU A 525 5.19 20.66 -14.68
N VAL A 526 6.52 20.73 -14.74
CA VAL A 526 7.27 21.80 -15.39
C VAL A 526 8.14 21.19 -16.47
N TYR A 527 8.19 21.82 -17.64
CA TYR A 527 9.08 21.49 -18.73
C TYR A 527 10.18 22.53 -18.79
N THR A 528 11.43 22.10 -18.65
CA THR A 528 12.59 22.99 -18.77
C THR A 528 13.08 22.94 -20.22
N TYR A 529 12.96 24.06 -20.93
CA TYR A 529 13.55 24.27 -22.25
C TYR A 529 14.89 24.98 -22.03
N ALA A 530 15.98 24.31 -22.39
CA ALA A 530 17.34 24.73 -22.08
C ALA A 530 18.12 24.90 -23.40
N PHE A 531 18.82 26.01 -23.56
CA PHE A 531 19.43 26.45 -24.81
C PHE A 531 20.92 26.76 -24.62
N GLU A 532 21.72 26.42 -25.63
CA GLU A 532 23.03 27.01 -25.93
C GLU A 532 22.82 28.24 -26.82
N ASP A 533 23.67 29.25 -26.71
CA ASP A 533 23.76 30.33 -27.70
C ASP A 533 24.51 29.88 -28.97
N ILE A 534 24.48 30.71 -30.02
CA ILE A 534 25.23 30.42 -31.24
C ILE A 534 26.60 31.10 -31.16
N THR A 535 27.62 30.34 -30.75
CA THR A 535 29.01 30.81 -30.79
C THR A 535 29.61 30.73 -32.21
N THR A 536 30.82 31.28 -32.38
CA THR A 536 31.64 31.11 -33.59
C THR A 536 32.78 30.11 -33.36
N THR A 537 32.56 29.17 -32.43
CA THR A 537 33.49 28.15 -31.92
C THR A 537 32.66 26.91 -31.55
N ALA A 538 33.19 25.95 -30.77
CA ALA A 538 32.33 25.06 -29.99
C ALA A 538 31.57 25.85 -28.90
N GLY A 539 30.42 25.33 -28.47
CA GLY A 539 29.80 25.68 -27.18
C GLY A 539 30.49 24.94 -26.02
N ASP A 540 30.11 25.25 -24.78
CA ASP A 540 30.52 24.49 -23.59
C ASP A 540 29.47 23.48 -23.10
N TYR A 541 28.30 23.41 -23.77
CA TYR A 541 27.28 22.37 -23.63
C TYR A 541 26.78 22.18 -22.19
N ASP A 542 26.57 23.28 -21.49
CA ASP A 542 25.96 23.35 -20.17
C ASP A 542 24.44 23.64 -20.21
N PHE A 543 23.94 24.08 -21.38
CA PHE A 543 22.55 24.41 -21.71
C PHE A 543 21.90 25.49 -20.82
N ASN A 544 22.69 26.37 -20.18
CA ASN A 544 22.16 27.44 -19.32
C ASN A 544 22.18 28.85 -19.96
N ASP A 545 22.73 28.97 -21.18
CA ASP A 545 22.84 30.21 -21.95
C ASP A 545 21.48 30.96 -22.06
N VAL A 546 20.37 30.21 -22.22
CA VAL A 546 19.02 30.64 -21.83
C VAL A 546 18.25 29.44 -21.26
N VAL A 547 17.57 29.61 -20.12
CA VAL A 547 16.69 28.59 -19.56
C VAL A 547 15.27 29.12 -19.36
N LEU A 548 14.30 28.40 -19.92
CA LEU A 548 12.87 28.62 -19.73
C LEU A 548 12.23 27.47 -18.94
N LYS A 549 11.32 27.78 -18.02
CA LYS A 549 10.48 26.80 -17.32
C LYS A 549 9.02 27.03 -17.69
N VAL A 550 8.36 25.99 -18.22
CA VAL A 550 7.00 26.07 -18.80
C VAL A 550 6.05 25.16 -18.00
N SER A 551 4.94 25.71 -17.52
CA SER A 551 3.92 24.92 -16.81
C SER A 551 3.16 23.97 -17.75
N ALA A 552 2.96 22.72 -17.32
CA ALA A 552 2.06 21.75 -17.94
C ALA A 552 0.57 22.17 -17.88
N ILE A 553 0.22 23.09 -16.98
CA ILE A 553 -1.15 23.53 -16.71
C ILE A 553 -1.30 25.02 -17.06
N PRO A 554 -2.19 25.38 -17.99
CA PRO A 554 -2.37 26.77 -18.40
C PRO A 554 -3.02 27.65 -17.32
N VAL A 555 -2.55 28.89 -17.23
CA VAL A 555 -3.15 29.95 -16.41
C VAL A 555 -4.07 30.78 -17.30
N ASP A 556 -5.36 30.88 -16.94
CA ASP A 556 -6.40 31.59 -17.72
C ASP A 556 -6.44 31.25 -19.23
N GLY A 557 -6.13 29.99 -19.58
CA GLY A 557 -6.10 29.51 -20.97
C GLY A 557 -4.82 29.87 -21.74
N LYS A 558 -3.76 30.25 -21.03
CA LYS A 558 -2.45 30.63 -21.59
C LYS A 558 -1.33 29.78 -21.02
N MET A 559 -0.24 29.65 -21.76
CA MET A 559 1.00 29.07 -21.25
C MET A 559 1.60 30.02 -20.20
N GLU A 560 2.06 29.47 -19.08
CA GLU A 560 2.93 30.18 -18.15
C GLU A 560 4.38 29.81 -18.48
N VAL A 561 5.18 30.81 -18.87
CA VAL A 561 6.58 30.65 -19.30
C VAL A 561 7.47 31.52 -18.43
N GLN A 562 8.41 30.94 -17.71
CA GLN A 562 9.34 31.64 -16.85
C GLN A 562 10.75 31.65 -17.45
N LEU A 563 11.34 32.82 -17.69
CA LEU A 563 12.78 32.96 -17.93
C LEU A 563 13.49 32.93 -16.59
N VAL A 564 14.37 31.94 -16.38
CA VAL A 564 15.00 31.67 -15.06
C VAL A 564 16.51 31.82 -15.05
N ALA A 565 17.19 31.74 -16.20
CA ALA A 565 18.62 31.97 -16.34
C ALA A 565 18.98 32.47 -17.75
N ALA A 566 20.12 33.16 -17.84
CA ALA A 566 20.75 33.56 -19.09
C ALA A 566 22.29 33.59 -18.90
N GLY A 567 22.98 32.50 -19.21
CA GLY A 567 24.45 32.44 -19.15
C GLY A 567 25.13 33.28 -20.25
N ALA A 568 24.49 33.36 -21.41
CA ALA A 568 25.10 33.90 -22.62
C ALA A 568 25.50 35.35 -22.45
N THR A 569 26.77 35.69 -22.72
CA THR A 569 27.17 37.12 -22.76
C THR A 569 26.67 37.86 -23.99
N LYS A 570 25.86 37.22 -24.85
CA LYS A 570 25.28 37.79 -26.08
C LYS A 570 23.96 38.50 -25.83
N ASN A 571 23.60 39.42 -26.71
CA ASN A 571 22.28 40.06 -26.74
C ASN A 571 21.24 39.07 -27.33
N LEU A 572 20.58 38.29 -26.48
CA LEU A 572 19.61 37.27 -26.89
C LEU A 572 18.15 37.70 -26.65
N LYS A 573 17.22 37.13 -27.43
CA LYS A 573 15.77 37.34 -27.26
C LYS A 573 14.98 36.03 -27.41
N VAL A 574 13.94 35.86 -26.61
CA VAL A 574 13.10 34.64 -26.62
C VAL A 574 11.85 34.82 -27.47
N PHE A 575 11.49 33.79 -28.24
CA PHE A 575 10.29 33.74 -29.08
C PHE A 575 9.54 32.40 -28.88
N TYR A 576 8.23 32.43 -29.09
CA TYR A 576 7.41 31.26 -29.35
C TYR A 576 6.82 31.34 -30.77
N GLY A 577 7.21 30.42 -31.65
CA GLY A 577 6.88 30.49 -33.07
C GLY A 577 7.51 31.73 -33.73
N ASN A 578 6.71 32.76 -33.96
CA ASN A 578 7.12 34.09 -34.43
C ASN A 578 6.79 35.21 -33.41
N THR A 579 6.21 34.88 -32.26
CA THR A 579 5.78 35.84 -31.23
C THR A 579 6.92 36.05 -30.24
N PRO A 580 7.41 37.28 -30.03
CA PRO A 580 8.41 37.55 -29.00
C PRO A 580 7.81 37.44 -27.60
N LEU A 581 8.57 36.93 -26.64
CA LEU A 581 8.21 36.90 -25.22
C LEU A 581 8.86 38.05 -24.45
N PHE A 582 8.49 38.22 -23.18
CA PHE A 582 9.12 39.13 -22.20
C PHE A 582 9.18 40.58 -22.70
N ASP A 583 8.06 41.08 -23.24
CA ASP A 583 7.91 42.41 -23.88
C ASP A 583 8.86 42.65 -25.08
N ALA A 584 9.33 41.57 -25.73
CA ALA A 584 10.39 41.59 -26.74
C ALA A 584 11.72 42.20 -26.24
N ARG A 585 11.97 42.18 -24.92
CA ARG A 585 13.25 42.58 -24.33
C ARG A 585 14.35 41.58 -24.66
N GLU A 586 15.57 42.07 -24.51
CA GLU A 586 16.79 41.27 -24.45
C GLU A 586 16.82 40.51 -23.10
N VAL A 587 17.36 39.29 -23.02
CA VAL A 587 17.18 38.40 -21.83
C VAL A 587 17.74 38.97 -20.53
N HIS A 588 18.88 39.65 -20.54
CA HIS A 588 19.43 40.29 -19.34
C HIS A 588 18.50 41.42 -18.87
N VAL A 589 18.09 42.26 -19.81
CA VAL A 589 17.18 43.40 -19.58
C VAL A 589 15.75 42.93 -19.26
N ALA A 590 15.38 41.71 -19.61
CA ALA A 590 14.17 41.06 -19.15
C ALA A 590 14.28 40.78 -17.64
N MET A 591 15.38 40.14 -17.21
CA MET A 591 15.70 39.72 -15.84
C MET A 591 16.23 40.84 -14.92
N GLY A 592 16.21 42.10 -15.36
CA GLY A 592 16.64 43.26 -14.57
C GLY A 592 18.15 43.47 -14.45
N CYS A 593 18.95 42.75 -15.25
CA CYS A 593 20.41 42.84 -15.30
C CYS A 593 20.90 43.73 -16.46
N GLU A 594 22.19 44.10 -16.43
CA GLU A 594 22.83 44.77 -17.58
C GLU A 594 23.16 43.73 -18.67
N PRO A 595 23.12 44.10 -19.97
CA PRO A 595 23.46 43.19 -21.07
C PRO A 595 24.85 42.56 -20.95
N GLY A 596 24.93 41.25 -21.18
CA GLY A 596 26.18 40.48 -21.19
C GLY A 596 26.71 40.07 -19.81
N GLN A 597 25.85 40.05 -18.79
CA GLN A 597 26.15 39.52 -17.46
C GLN A 597 25.53 38.14 -17.27
N MET A 598 26.32 37.07 -17.11
CA MET A 598 25.82 35.72 -16.80
C MET A 598 24.82 35.72 -15.62
N VAL A 599 23.53 35.50 -15.88
CA VAL A 599 22.42 35.63 -14.91
C VAL A 599 21.99 34.27 -14.40
N ASN A 600 22.09 34.07 -13.08
CA ASN A 600 21.70 32.87 -12.33
C ASN A 600 22.48 31.58 -12.65
N THR A 601 23.42 31.59 -13.61
CA THR A 601 24.27 30.44 -13.99
C THR A 601 25.56 30.33 -13.18
N GLY A 602 26.05 31.46 -12.66
CA GLY A 602 27.28 31.57 -11.87
C GLY A 602 27.80 33.00 -11.67
N GLY A 603 27.36 33.96 -12.49
CA GLY A 603 27.72 35.37 -12.39
C GLY A 603 26.87 36.19 -11.42
N VAL A 604 25.94 36.97 -11.94
CA VAL A 604 25.02 37.82 -11.17
C VAL A 604 23.71 37.09 -10.86
N LYS A 605 22.98 37.57 -9.84
CA LYS A 605 21.61 37.14 -9.58
C LYS A 605 20.63 38.13 -10.23
N GLY A 606 19.72 37.62 -11.05
CA GLY A 606 18.63 38.39 -11.68
C GLY A 606 17.25 37.86 -11.30
N ASP A 607 16.22 38.60 -11.69
CA ASP A 607 14.83 38.27 -11.44
C ASP A 607 14.33 37.14 -12.34
N ILE A 608 13.46 36.28 -11.82
CA ILE A 608 12.69 35.31 -12.64
C ILE A 608 11.53 36.08 -13.28
N VAL A 609 11.42 36.00 -14.60
CA VAL A 609 10.43 36.76 -15.38
C VAL A 609 9.36 35.82 -15.91
N THR A 610 8.11 36.01 -15.52
CA THR A 610 6.97 35.23 -16.01
C THR A 610 6.26 35.94 -17.17
N ASP A 611 6.06 35.23 -18.27
CA ASP A 611 5.26 35.63 -19.42
C ASP A 611 4.02 34.73 -19.54
N CYS A 612 2.84 35.36 -19.58
CA CYS A 612 1.54 34.74 -19.85
C CYS A 612 0.85 35.47 -21.02
N SER A 613 1.55 35.62 -22.14
CA SER A 613 1.05 36.21 -23.39
C SER A 613 0.55 35.16 -24.38
N ILE A 614 1.18 33.99 -24.43
CA ILE A 614 0.90 32.93 -25.41
C ILE A 614 -0.37 32.15 -25.02
N VAL A 615 -1.37 32.14 -25.90
CA VAL A 615 -2.57 31.31 -25.78
C VAL A 615 -2.19 29.83 -25.86
N TRP A 616 -2.77 28.99 -25.00
CA TRP A 616 -2.48 27.56 -24.98
C TRP A 616 -2.77 26.91 -26.35
N PRO A 617 -1.89 26.02 -26.89
CA PRO A 617 -1.95 25.59 -28.29
C PRO A 617 -3.27 24.99 -28.78
N GLY A 618 -4.02 24.31 -27.90
CA GLY A 618 -5.46 24.06 -28.11
C GLY A 618 -5.92 22.61 -28.25
N ASP A 619 -5.24 21.65 -27.64
CA ASP A 619 -5.61 20.22 -27.62
C ASP A 619 -5.46 19.56 -26.23
N GLY A 620 -4.47 19.99 -25.45
CA GLY A 620 -4.12 19.49 -24.13
C GLY A 620 -2.61 19.37 -23.89
N THR A 621 -1.79 19.62 -24.91
CA THR A 621 -0.33 19.43 -24.92
C THR A 621 0.38 20.70 -25.40
N LEU A 622 1.64 20.87 -24.99
CA LEU A 622 2.60 21.83 -25.53
C LEU A 622 3.06 21.43 -26.94
N GLY A 623 3.06 20.12 -27.22
CA GLY A 623 3.39 19.49 -28.49
C GLY A 623 4.80 19.82 -28.95
N ASN A 624 4.95 20.06 -30.25
CA ASN A 624 6.18 20.61 -30.84
C ASN A 624 6.29 22.11 -30.54
N ALA A 625 6.34 22.49 -29.26
CA ALA A 625 6.37 23.86 -28.78
C ALA A 625 7.56 24.62 -29.37
N ASP A 626 7.29 25.54 -30.29
CA ASP A 626 8.29 26.15 -31.17
C ASP A 626 9.04 27.32 -30.51
N PHE A 627 9.49 27.11 -29.27
CA PHE A 627 10.34 28.03 -28.52
C PHE A 627 11.70 28.20 -29.18
N LYS A 628 12.18 29.44 -29.21
CA LYS A 628 13.45 29.84 -29.83
C LYS A 628 14.15 30.90 -29.03
N ILE A 629 15.46 30.96 -29.18
CA ILE A 629 16.25 32.16 -28.91
C ILE A 629 16.75 32.76 -30.24
N LEU A 630 16.88 34.09 -30.25
CA LEU A 630 17.41 34.89 -31.35
C LEU A 630 18.68 35.61 -30.88
N ASP A 631 19.80 35.35 -31.55
CA ASP A 631 20.97 36.22 -31.53
C ASP A 631 20.63 37.50 -32.30
N VAL A 632 20.62 38.64 -31.61
CA VAL A 632 20.24 39.95 -32.18
C VAL A 632 21.34 40.53 -33.08
N GLU A 633 22.60 40.17 -32.86
CA GLU A 633 23.75 40.72 -33.58
C GLU A 633 24.00 39.98 -34.90
N ASN A 634 23.88 38.65 -34.87
CA ASN A 634 24.03 37.79 -36.04
C ASN A 634 22.70 37.49 -36.76
N ASN A 635 21.54 37.84 -36.16
CA ASN A 635 20.20 37.57 -36.69
C ASN A 635 19.98 36.07 -36.99
N MET A 636 20.35 35.22 -36.03
CA MET A 636 20.25 33.76 -36.12
C MET A 636 19.36 33.19 -35.02
N TYR A 637 18.56 32.16 -35.33
CA TYR A 637 17.68 31.51 -34.37
C TYR A 637 18.18 30.12 -33.98
N VAL A 638 18.10 29.79 -32.70
CA VAL A 638 18.14 28.41 -32.17
C VAL A 638 16.71 27.95 -31.90
N SER A 639 16.41 26.69 -32.20
CA SER A 639 15.25 25.97 -31.68
C SER A 639 15.65 24.52 -31.39
N LEU A 640 14.76 23.75 -30.78
CA LEU A 640 14.84 22.29 -30.82
C LEU A 640 14.97 21.80 -32.28
N PRO A 641 15.78 20.77 -32.55
CA PRO A 641 15.79 20.10 -33.85
C PRO A 641 14.40 19.58 -34.22
N LYS A 642 13.93 19.89 -35.43
CA LYS A 642 12.57 19.53 -35.88
C LYS A 642 12.47 18.17 -36.58
N TYR A 643 13.61 17.49 -36.74
CA TYR A 643 13.75 16.22 -37.43
C TYR A 643 14.89 15.42 -36.80
N SER A 644 14.81 14.10 -36.95
CA SER A 644 15.92 13.17 -36.78
C SER A 644 17.09 13.61 -37.67
N THR A 645 18.16 14.07 -37.02
CA THR A 645 19.40 14.51 -37.65
C THR A 645 20.54 14.32 -36.65
N ALA A 646 21.46 13.39 -36.94
CA ALA A 646 22.70 13.16 -36.19
C ALA A 646 23.57 14.45 -36.13
N SER A 647 23.24 15.30 -35.17
CA SER A 647 23.69 16.69 -35.09
C SER A 647 23.56 17.18 -33.67
N ILE A 648 24.47 18.09 -33.31
CA ILE A 648 24.63 18.55 -31.94
C ILE A 648 23.52 19.53 -31.57
N PRO A 649 22.85 19.32 -30.42
CA PRO A 649 21.80 20.20 -29.97
C PRO A 649 22.38 21.54 -29.53
N TYR A 650 21.69 22.59 -29.92
CA TYR A 650 21.77 23.90 -29.28
C TYR A 650 20.54 24.14 -28.39
N ALA A 651 19.65 23.15 -28.27
CA ALA A 651 18.51 23.17 -27.35
C ALA A 651 18.09 21.74 -26.98
N ILE A 652 17.66 21.56 -25.73
CA ILE A 652 17.10 20.31 -25.18
C ILE A 652 15.83 20.61 -24.36
N VAL A 653 14.98 19.60 -24.16
CA VAL A 653 13.83 19.68 -23.22
C VAL A 653 13.86 18.54 -22.21
N VAL A 654 13.74 18.92 -20.93
CA VAL A 654 13.62 18.00 -19.80
C VAL A 654 12.22 18.12 -19.15
N PRO A 655 11.47 17.03 -18.95
CA PRO A 655 10.10 17.00 -18.41
C PRO A 655 10.07 17.11 -16.88
N LYS A 656 10.90 18.00 -16.33
CA LYS A 656 11.11 18.22 -14.91
C LYS A 656 11.38 19.70 -14.67
N ASP A 657 11.16 20.13 -13.44
CA ASP A 657 11.80 21.33 -12.89
C ASP A 657 13.31 21.04 -12.76
N TRP A 658 14.04 21.22 -13.87
CA TRP A 658 15.39 20.69 -14.03
C TRP A 658 16.42 21.56 -13.31
N ASP A 659 17.36 20.90 -12.64
CA ASP A 659 18.53 21.50 -12.01
C ASP A 659 19.64 21.59 -13.06
N TYR A 660 19.50 22.53 -13.99
CA TYR A 660 20.44 22.73 -15.09
C TYR A 660 21.89 22.88 -14.60
N PRO A 661 22.90 22.48 -15.40
CA PRO A 661 24.30 22.68 -15.05
C PRO A 661 24.68 24.15 -14.84
N GLY A 662 25.67 24.40 -13.98
CA GLY A 662 26.20 25.74 -13.77
C GLY A 662 27.12 26.20 -14.91
N GLU A 663 27.46 27.49 -14.93
CA GLU A 663 28.32 28.14 -15.94
C GLU A 663 29.58 27.31 -16.26
N ARG A 664 29.72 26.88 -17.53
CA ARG A 664 30.79 26.01 -18.10
C ARG A 664 30.86 24.61 -17.50
N GLN A 665 29.84 24.17 -16.77
CA GLN A 665 29.69 22.79 -16.33
C GLN A 665 28.99 22.00 -17.44
N ARG A 666 29.76 21.55 -18.44
CA ARG A 666 29.27 20.65 -19.50
C ARG A 666 28.36 19.55 -18.94
N VAL A 667 27.24 19.28 -19.62
CA VAL A 667 26.11 18.51 -19.08
C VAL A 667 26.48 17.13 -18.53
N ASP A 668 27.42 16.41 -19.15
CA ASP A 668 27.95 15.12 -18.70
C ASP A 668 28.69 15.21 -17.36
N HIS A 669 29.30 16.35 -17.03
CA HIS A 669 29.94 16.59 -15.73
C HIS A 669 28.93 16.77 -14.59
N LYS A 670 27.64 17.02 -14.88
CA LYS A 670 26.55 17.01 -13.88
C LYS A 670 25.71 15.74 -13.96
N TYR A 671 25.50 15.23 -15.16
CA TYR A 671 24.66 14.09 -15.50
C TYR A 671 25.44 13.08 -16.35
N PRO A 672 26.24 12.18 -15.73
CA PRO A 672 27.14 11.28 -16.46
C PRO A 672 26.46 10.38 -17.51
N HIS A 673 25.17 10.08 -17.32
CA HIS A 673 24.36 9.26 -18.22
C HIS A 673 23.80 10.02 -19.43
N PHE A 674 24.07 11.32 -19.57
CA PHE A 674 23.68 12.08 -20.75
C PHE A 674 24.31 11.53 -22.04
N THR A 675 25.58 11.09 -21.98
CA THR A 675 26.28 10.49 -23.13
C THR A 675 25.64 9.17 -23.54
N ASP A 676 25.30 8.30 -22.58
CA ASP A 676 24.64 7.00 -22.85
C ASP A 676 23.31 7.20 -23.62
N TRP A 677 22.54 8.21 -23.24
CA TRP A 677 21.28 8.59 -23.91
C TRP A 677 21.49 9.27 -25.27
N ALA A 678 22.52 10.09 -25.43
CA ALA A 678 22.83 10.79 -26.68
C ALA A 678 23.30 9.84 -27.80
N GLU A 679 23.89 8.69 -27.44
CA GLU A 679 24.35 7.65 -28.37
C GLU A 679 23.27 6.57 -28.63
N ASP A 680 22.27 6.45 -27.75
CA ASP A 680 21.07 5.61 -27.94
C ASP A 680 19.88 6.22 -27.18
N MET A 681 18.89 6.79 -27.90
CA MET A 681 17.77 7.51 -27.29
C MET A 681 16.84 6.63 -26.43
N THR A 682 17.04 5.30 -26.44
CA THR A 682 16.31 4.33 -25.62
C THR A 682 17.04 3.96 -24.32
N GLN A 683 18.33 4.29 -24.21
CA GLN A 683 19.12 4.12 -22.99
C GLN A 683 19.01 5.34 -22.07
N GLU A 684 19.18 5.10 -20.77
CA GLU A 684 19.07 6.06 -19.67
C GLU A 684 18.01 7.19 -19.85
N PRO A 685 16.73 6.89 -20.13
CA PRO A 685 15.71 7.88 -20.47
C PRO A 685 15.22 8.73 -19.26
N ALA A 686 15.98 8.68 -18.16
CA ALA A 686 15.86 9.50 -16.96
C ALA A 686 17.25 9.98 -16.48
N TRP A 687 18.22 10.18 -17.38
CA TRP A 687 19.57 10.68 -17.09
C TRP A 687 19.61 11.98 -16.28
N TYR A 688 18.51 12.73 -16.25
CA TYR A 688 18.30 14.04 -15.61
C TYR A 688 17.76 13.96 -14.16
N ASP A 689 17.59 12.75 -13.58
CA ASP A 689 16.86 12.58 -12.32
C ASP A 689 17.65 12.82 -11.01
#